data_AF-A0A7X9DSJ5-F1
#
_entry.id   AF-A0A7X9DSJ5-F1
#
_cell.length_a   1.000
_cell.length_b   1.000
_cell.length_c   1.000
_cell.angle_alpha   90.00
_cell.angle_beta   90.00
_cell.angle_gamma   90.00
#
_symmetry.space_group_name_H-M   'P 1'
#
loop_
_entity.id
_entity.type
_entity.pdbx_description
1 polymer ?
#
loop_
_entity_poly.entity_id
_entity_poly.type
_entity_poly.pdbx_seq_one_letter_code
_entity_poly.pdbx_strand_id
1 'polypeptide(L)'
;MTGPKTRSPQDASDPQGVLAALLGAAVPVAPTGGEDVFWEDLRLDETLLAASLGALAAGEPTRKAALEALARELPHQVTLRRHRTEPVQLSLSGRELSFSRPALAEALGVLGAHLLPTRRRAREVARGIAREMVFLGARSPADPWPESPLQRVLDCLVSRPGNSPELYRETRPDGTVRRFSAWELLAGDPAFLPEVRTEGDLRRFQERLRQDPLDGAMVTLLRHFFSRRATVGPRDTARWALGSRHPWFGWKQAREILARCFERFGREDFWAPRLAVFAPDPRVHPDEASVRRALNERAARRLTAGLLRALGPNLRHKVSESSLLALAFLALDYHFDHPDFDLENRARPSARTLATFLGHAVSVLATDWAGRSPPPLRNQNLAAAFEALGDPAPDVLALSEADREELFALLLDHTRAEADQATYQPEPHLLLVFSSSEPPLPLPGERVLDDFTLSQLRAPQHMRNLREHPELAEKLAVFFCLTVRHLQDTGHLPDLAPEAWRDRWLLGLWGDCARTVRCRLYENPSLGAVRTEVRFFGQDQTRAVSSEEEYGGGEELLRRVIARIQPDARENAERALSKFLMVLAERRRKPKASRLKLAGQTLEVFRETARTGLRGALVDAATTIELVVDQSIDAAQYVLKGAERLVGRKN
;
A
#
# COMPACT_ATOMS: atom_id res chain seq x y z
N MET A 1 46.70 -7.43 -14.03
CA MET A 1 45.83 -8.62 -14.24
C MET A 1 45.80 -9.41 -12.94
N THR A 2 44.82 -9.14 -12.11
CA THR A 2 44.57 -9.84 -10.84
C THR A 2 43.18 -10.41 -10.95
N GLY A 3 43.07 -11.74 -10.89
CA GLY A 3 41.81 -12.47 -11.08
C GLY A 3 40.73 -12.10 -10.06
N PRO A 4 39.46 -12.47 -10.32
CA PRO A 4 38.36 -12.20 -9.41
C PRO A 4 38.64 -12.94 -8.10
N LYS A 5 38.75 -12.19 -7.00
CA LYS A 5 38.81 -12.77 -5.65
C LYS A 5 37.50 -13.52 -5.42
N THR A 6 37.60 -14.84 -5.31
CA THR A 6 36.54 -15.72 -4.85
C THR A 6 36.10 -15.27 -3.45
N ARG A 7 34.81 -14.96 -3.32
CA ARG A 7 34.16 -14.70 -2.02
C ARG A 7 34.39 -15.88 -1.09
N SER A 8 34.66 -15.59 0.18
CA SER A 8 34.87 -16.62 1.19
C SER A 8 33.55 -17.34 1.51
N PRO A 9 33.57 -18.64 1.83
CA PRO A 9 32.35 -19.44 2.07
C PRO A 9 31.52 -19.01 3.30
N GLN A 10 31.90 -17.97 4.04
CA GLN A 10 31.09 -17.37 5.11
C GLN A 10 29.97 -16.43 4.59
N ASP A 11 30.08 -15.92 3.34
CA ASP A 11 29.12 -14.98 2.75
C ASP A 11 27.77 -15.63 2.38
N ALA A 12 27.70 -16.96 2.34
CA ALA A 12 26.48 -17.65 1.94
C ALA A 12 25.37 -17.59 3.00
N SER A 13 25.65 -17.15 4.23
CA SER A 13 24.64 -16.94 5.29
C SER A 13 24.03 -15.53 5.31
N ASP A 14 24.41 -14.69 4.35
CA ASP A 14 23.98 -13.29 4.26
C ASP A 14 22.58 -13.18 3.62
N PRO A 15 21.57 -12.74 4.39
CA PRO A 15 20.23 -12.45 3.87
C PRO A 15 20.20 -11.51 2.67
N GLN A 16 21.19 -10.62 2.54
CA GLN A 16 21.29 -9.71 1.40
C GLN A 16 21.63 -10.46 0.11
N GLY A 17 22.46 -11.51 0.18
CA GLY A 17 22.79 -12.37 -0.97
C GLY A 17 21.58 -13.14 -1.49
N VAL A 18 20.73 -13.63 -0.59
CA VAL A 18 19.47 -14.31 -0.95
C VAL A 18 18.47 -13.34 -1.58
N LEU A 19 18.31 -12.14 -1.00
CA LEU A 19 17.44 -11.11 -1.56
C LEU A 19 17.90 -10.68 -2.96
N ALA A 20 19.22 -10.52 -3.14
CA ALA A 20 19.82 -10.23 -4.45
C ALA A 20 19.52 -11.33 -5.47
N ALA A 21 19.60 -12.60 -5.08
CA ALA A 21 19.27 -13.73 -5.95
C ALA A 21 17.78 -13.77 -6.34
N LEU A 22 16.87 -13.51 -5.39
CA LEU A 22 15.44 -13.39 -5.67
C LEU A 22 15.15 -12.24 -6.65
N LEU A 23 15.78 -11.08 -6.46
CA LEU A 23 15.61 -9.93 -7.33
C LEU A 23 16.25 -10.12 -8.71
N GLY A 24 17.40 -10.81 -8.80
CA GLY A 24 18.04 -11.16 -10.06
C GLY A 24 17.21 -12.11 -10.93
N ALA A 25 16.32 -12.89 -10.30
CA ALA A 25 15.38 -13.76 -10.98
C ALA A 25 13.99 -13.14 -11.19
N ALA A 26 13.75 -11.92 -10.71
CA ALA A 26 12.46 -11.26 -10.81
C ALA A 26 12.30 -10.60 -12.18
N VAL A 27 11.26 -11.01 -12.92
CA VAL A 27 10.93 -10.51 -14.26
C VAL A 27 9.63 -9.70 -14.19
N PRO A 28 9.55 -8.52 -14.83
CA PRO A 28 8.33 -7.74 -14.90
C PRO A 28 7.16 -8.52 -15.49
N VAL A 29 5.99 -8.40 -14.86
CA VAL A 29 4.74 -8.91 -15.43
C VAL A 29 4.23 -7.87 -16.45
N ALA A 30 3.80 -8.35 -17.63
CA ALA A 30 3.28 -7.46 -18.66
C ALA A 30 2.12 -6.61 -18.11
N PRO A 31 2.07 -5.30 -18.42
CA PRO A 31 1.04 -4.42 -17.87
C PRO A 31 -0.35 -4.88 -18.34
N THR A 32 -1.26 -5.16 -17.39
CA THR A 32 -2.64 -5.60 -17.69
C THR A 32 -3.61 -4.46 -18.03
N GLY A 33 -3.10 -3.24 -18.24
CA GLY A 33 -3.89 -2.05 -18.53
C GLY A 33 -4.20 -1.27 -17.25
N GLY A 34 -3.59 -0.09 -17.13
CA GLY A 34 -3.59 0.74 -15.93
C GLY A 34 -2.32 0.53 -15.10
N GLU A 35 -1.21 1.15 -15.53
CA GLU A 35 0.04 1.10 -14.78
C GLU A 35 -0.14 1.74 -13.39
N ASP A 36 0.28 1.01 -12.37
CA ASP A 36 0.41 1.54 -11.02
C ASP A 36 1.65 2.43 -10.98
N VAL A 37 1.47 3.72 -10.68
CA VAL A 37 2.56 4.69 -10.65
C VAL A 37 3.55 4.40 -9.52
N PHE A 38 3.12 3.68 -8.48
CA PHE A 38 3.93 3.42 -7.28
C PHE A 38 4.59 2.05 -7.30
N TRP A 39 3.97 1.06 -7.94
CA TRP A 39 4.38 -0.34 -7.84
C TRP A 39 4.63 -0.99 -9.19
N GLU A 40 5.60 -1.89 -9.21
CA GLU A 40 5.87 -2.79 -10.31
C GLU A 40 5.61 -4.23 -9.86
N ASP A 41 4.79 -4.95 -10.62
CA ASP A 41 4.49 -6.35 -10.40
C ASP A 41 5.57 -7.22 -11.06
N LEU A 42 6.17 -8.11 -10.26
CA LEU A 42 7.23 -9.00 -10.66
C LEU A 42 6.82 -10.46 -10.41
N ARG A 43 7.25 -11.35 -11.32
CA ARG A 43 7.20 -12.79 -11.13
C ARG A 43 8.62 -13.34 -11.05
N LEU A 44 8.85 -14.36 -10.23
CA LEU A 44 10.13 -15.04 -10.21
C LEU A 44 10.20 -15.98 -11.42
N ASP A 45 11.29 -15.94 -12.17
CA ASP A 45 11.58 -16.91 -13.23
C ASP A 45 12.29 -18.12 -12.63
N GLU A 46 11.76 -19.32 -12.87
CA GLU A 46 12.29 -20.57 -12.31
C GLU A 46 13.76 -20.82 -12.71
N THR A 47 14.10 -20.56 -13.97
CA THR A 47 15.43 -20.86 -14.50
C THR A 47 16.46 -19.87 -13.95
N LEU A 48 16.12 -18.58 -13.94
CA LEU A 48 16.97 -17.54 -13.36
C LEU A 48 17.11 -17.71 -11.85
N LEU A 49 16.06 -18.13 -11.16
CA LEU A 49 16.07 -18.34 -9.71
C LEU A 49 16.95 -19.52 -9.34
N ALA A 50 16.86 -20.63 -10.07
CA ALA A 50 17.72 -21.79 -9.87
C ALA A 50 19.20 -21.45 -10.07
N ALA A 51 19.52 -20.68 -11.12
CA ALA A 51 20.89 -20.21 -11.37
C ALA A 51 21.39 -19.29 -10.25
N SER A 52 20.57 -18.32 -9.84
CA SER A 52 20.94 -17.31 -8.85
C SER A 52 21.12 -17.90 -7.45
N LEU A 53 20.21 -18.78 -7.02
CA LEU A 53 20.33 -19.49 -5.75
C LEU A 53 21.43 -20.56 -5.79
N GLY A 54 21.60 -21.26 -6.90
CA GLY A 54 22.66 -22.25 -7.09
C GLY A 54 24.07 -21.65 -6.93
N ALA A 55 24.25 -20.40 -7.35
CA ALA A 55 25.50 -19.66 -7.15
C ALA A 55 25.83 -19.38 -5.67
N LEU A 56 24.82 -19.33 -4.79
CA LEU A 56 25.00 -19.14 -3.34
C LEU A 56 25.39 -20.42 -2.60
N ALA A 57 25.23 -21.60 -3.21
CA ALA A 57 25.44 -22.89 -2.54
C ALA A 57 26.92 -23.24 -2.27
N ALA A 58 27.88 -22.45 -2.76
CA ALA A 58 29.33 -22.58 -2.52
C ALA A 58 29.92 -24.02 -2.65
N GLY A 59 29.27 -24.91 -3.41
CA GLY A 59 29.71 -26.30 -3.60
C GLY A 59 29.16 -27.32 -2.60
N GLU A 60 28.26 -26.95 -1.68
CA GLU A 60 27.60 -27.88 -0.76
C GLU A 60 26.43 -28.63 -1.44
N PRO A 61 26.50 -29.97 -1.64
CA PRO A 61 25.52 -30.69 -2.46
C PRO A 61 24.10 -30.71 -1.87
N THR A 62 24.00 -30.90 -0.55
CA THR A 62 22.71 -30.92 0.18
C THR A 62 22.02 -29.56 0.15
N ARG A 63 22.80 -28.49 0.31
CA ARG A 63 22.32 -27.11 0.25
C ARG A 63 21.91 -26.71 -1.15
N LYS A 64 22.70 -27.08 -2.15
CA LYS A 64 22.36 -26.88 -3.56
C LYS A 64 21.05 -27.57 -3.91
N ALA A 65 20.84 -28.83 -3.50
CA ALA A 65 19.59 -29.54 -3.72
C ALA A 65 18.38 -28.87 -3.03
N ALA A 66 18.55 -28.33 -1.82
CA ALA A 66 17.49 -27.58 -1.12
C ALA A 66 17.13 -26.27 -1.84
N LEU A 67 18.13 -25.53 -2.32
CA LEU A 67 17.94 -24.28 -3.06
C LEU A 67 17.34 -24.52 -4.46
N GLU A 68 17.71 -25.60 -5.13
CA GLU A 68 17.11 -26.02 -6.40
C GLU A 68 15.66 -26.52 -6.23
N ALA A 69 15.33 -27.15 -5.10
CA ALA A 69 13.93 -27.47 -4.78
C ALA A 69 13.12 -26.17 -4.54
N LEU A 70 13.65 -25.24 -3.75
CA LEU A 70 13.05 -23.94 -3.50
C LEU A 70 12.82 -23.15 -4.81
N ALA A 71 13.81 -23.16 -5.71
CA ALA A 71 13.74 -22.46 -6.99
C ALA A 71 12.63 -22.96 -7.92
N ARG A 72 12.28 -24.25 -7.82
CA ARG A 72 11.18 -24.86 -8.60
C ARG A 72 9.80 -24.54 -8.02
N GLU A 73 9.72 -24.34 -6.71
CA GLU A 73 8.44 -24.18 -6.01
C GLU A 73 8.01 -22.72 -5.88
N LEU A 74 8.93 -21.82 -5.50
CA LEU A 74 8.61 -20.42 -5.21
C LEU A 74 7.99 -19.63 -6.38
N PRO A 75 8.44 -19.76 -7.64
CA PRO A 75 7.88 -19.01 -8.77
C PRO A 75 6.37 -19.13 -8.95
N HIS A 76 5.81 -20.27 -8.57
CA HIS A 76 4.38 -20.53 -8.69
C HIS A 76 3.59 -20.15 -7.44
N GLN A 77 4.28 -19.97 -6.31
CA GLN A 77 3.70 -19.84 -4.98
C GLN A 77 3.86 -18.44 -4.35
N VAL A 78 4.70 -17.58 -4.93
CA VAL A 78 4.95 -16.23 -4.45
C VAL A 78 4.96 -15.24 -5.60
N THR A 79 4.22 -14.15 -5.44
CA THR A 79 4.34 -12.94 -6.28
C THR A 79 5.15 -11.89 -5.55
N LEU A 80 5.93 -11.11 -6.30
CA LEU A 80 6.75 -10.03 -5.77
C LEU A 80 6.27 -8.70 -6.33
N ARG A 81 6.14 -7.69 -5.48
CA ARG A 81 5.98 -6.31 -5.92
C ARG A 81 7.16 -5.49 -5.45
N ARG A 82 7.59 -4.56 -6.29
CA ARG A 82 8.65 -3.60 -5.97
C ARG A 82 8.10 -2.19 -6.09
N HIS A 83 8.40 -1.35 -5.11
CA HIS A 83 8.15 0.07 -5.23
C HIS A 83 9.04 0.64 -6.34
N ARG A 84 8.41 1.31 -7.30
CA ARG A 84 9.07 1.86 -8.48
C ARG A 84 10.07 2.94 -8.08
N THR A 85 11.23 2.92 -8.74
CA THR A 85 12.33 3.90 -8.52
C THR A 85 12.81 4.52 -9.84
N GLU A 86 12.35 4.00 -10.97
CA GLU A 86 12.66 4.48 -12.32
C GLU A 86 11.98 5.83 -12.64
N PRO A 87 12.52 6.62 -13.59
CA PRO A 87 11.94 7.92 -13.97
C PRO A 87 10.48 7.82 -14.41
N VAL A 88 9.68 8.83 -14.08
CA VAL A 88 8.27 8.93 -14.50
C VAL A 88 8.22 9.60 -15.87
N GLN A 89 7.56 8.92 -16.82
CA GLN A 89 7.27 9.47 -18.14
C GLN A 89 5.93 10.22 -18.09
N LEU A 90 5.93 11.49 -18.51
CA LEU A 90 4.74 12.33 -18.62
C LEU A 90 4.59 12.81 -20.06
N SER A 91 3.40 12.65 -20.64
CA SER A 91 3.07 13.25 -21.93
C SER A 91 2.48 14.64 -21.72
N LEU A 92 3.18 15.67 -22.17
CA LEU A 92 2.76 17.07 -22.09
C LEU A 92 2.73 17.67 -23.49
N SER A 93 1.54 18.05 -23.96
CA SER A 93 1.31 18.64 -25.30
C SER A 93 1.87 17.80 -26.45
N GLY A 94 1.75 16.47 -26.37
CA GLY A 94 2.22 15.53 -27.39
C GLY A 94 3.73 15.26 -27.36
N ARG A 95 4.45 15.74 -26.34
CA ARG A 95 5.86 15.41 -26.08
C ARG A 95 5.98 14.55 -24.83
N GLU A 96 6.76 13.49 -24.90
CA GLU A 96 7.12 12.70 -23.72
C GLU A 96 8.29 13.36 -22.99
N LEU A 97 8.09 13.64 -21.70
CA LEU A 97 9.08 14.16 -20.78
C LEU A 97 9.37 13.12 -19.71
N SER A 98 10.65 12.88 -19.46
CA SER A 98 11.12 11.95 -18.43
C SER A 98 11.65 12.75 -17.24
N PHE A 99 11.04 12.59 -16.07
CA PHE A 99 11.53 13.20 -14.83
C PHE A 99 11.99 12.13 -13.85
N SER A 100 13.09 12.39 -13.14
CA SER A 100 13.48 11.50 -12.06
C SER A 100 12.40 11.49 -10.97
N ARG A 101 12.11 10.32 -10.37
CA ARG A 101 11.15 10.23 -9.25
C ARG A 101 11.51 11.14 -8.08
N PRO A 102 12.79 11.27 -7.69
CA PRO A 102 13.20 12.26 -6.69
C PRO A 102 12.84 13.70 -7.07
N ALA A 103 13.09 14.12 -8.32
CA ALA A 103 12.73 15.47 -8.76
C ALA A 103 11.22 15.69 -8.80
N LEU A 104 10.45 14.67 -9.19
CA LEU A 104 8.99 14.75 -9.17
C LEU A 104 8.45 14.78 -7.74
N ALA A 105 9.01 13.97 -6.83
CA ALA A 105 8.64 13.95 -5.43
C ALA A 105 8.89 15.31 -4.77
N GLU A 106 10.07 15.87 -5.01
CA GLU A 106 10.49 17.21 -4.61
C GLU A 106 9.53 18.30 -5.14
N ALA A 107 9.16 18.23 -6.43
CA ALA A 107 8.26 19.20 -7.04
C ALA A 107 6.80 19.11 -6.54
N LEU A 108 6.36 17.92 -6.14
CA LEU A 108 5.00 17.66 -5.63
C LEU A 108 4.89 17.81 -4.10
N GLY A 109 6.01 17.96 -3.41
CA GLY A 109 6.09 18.06 -1.96
C GLY A 109 5.50 16.84 -1.24
N VAL A 110 4.58 17.06 -0.27
CA VAL A 110 3.98 15.98 0.54
C VAL A 110 3.32 14.90 -0.31
N LEU A 111 2.67 15.28 -1.42
CA LEU A 111 2.07 14.30 -2.36
C LEU A 111 3.14 13.47 -3.08
N GLY A 112 4.31 14.07 -3.28
CA GLY A 112 5.47 13.46 -3.89
C GLY A 112 6.17 12.43 -3.02
N ALA A 113 6.07 12.53 -1.69
CA ALA A 113 6.66 11.57 -0.76
C ALA A 113 6.14 10.14 -0.99
N HIS A 114 4.90 9.99 -1.46
CA HIS A 114 4.32 8.69 -1.82
C HIS A 114 4.97 8.04 -3.04
N LEU A 115 5.71 8.79 -3.86
CA LEU A 115 6.40 8.30 -5.07
C LEU A 115 7.75 7.66 -4.77
N LEU A 116 8.19 7.65 -3.51
CA LEU A 116 9.50 7.17 -3.10
C LEU A 116 9.39 6.08 -2.03
N PRO A 117 10.29 5.08 -2.05
CA PRO A 117 10.33 4.03 -1.05
C PRO A 117 11.03 4.55 0.22
N THR A 118 10.42 5.49 0.95
CA THR A 118 10.98 5.97 2.24
C THR A 118 10.73 4.96 3.36
N ARG A 119 11.50 5.03 4.44
CA ARG A 119 11.27 4.17 5.62
C ARG A 119 9.87 4.34 6.21
N ARG A 120 9.40 5.59 6.29
CA ARG A 120 8.05 5.93 6.75
C ARG A 120 7.00 5.23 5.90
N ARG A 121 7.14 5.35 4.56
CA ARG A 121 6.24 4.68 3.62
C ARG A 121 6.25 3.16 3.77
N ALA A 122 7.43 2.56 3.93
CA ALA A 122 7.57 1.13 4.16
C ALA A 122 6.83 0.66 5.42
N ARG A 123 6.94 1.41 6.53
CA ARG A 123 6.19 1.13 7.76
C ARG A 123 4.70 1.35 7.62
N GLU A 124 4.27 2.34 6.85
CA GLU A 124 2.85 2.60 6.62
C GLU A 124 2.21 1.48 5.81
N VAL A 125 2.93 0.97 4.80
CA VAL A 125 2.54 -0.22 4.05
C VAL A 125 2.48 -1.45 4.97
N ALA A 126 3.49 -1.65 5.83
CA ALA A 126 3.52 -2.75 6.79
C ALA A 126 2.36 -2.70 7.81
N ARG A 127 2.08 -1.52 8.38
CA ARG A 127 0.91 -1.26 9.24
C ARG A 127 -0.38 -1.56 8.50
N GLY A 128 -0.50 -1.13 7.24
CA GLY A 128 -1.63 -1.46 6.38
C GLY A 128 -1.83 -2.97 6.25
N ILE A 129 -0.76 -3.72 5.93
CA ILE A 129 -0.79 -5.18 5.86
C ILE A 129 -1.25 -5.80 7.20
N ALA A 130 -0.73 -5.32 8.33
CA ALA A 130 -1.09 -5.80 9.67
C ALA A 130 -2.57 -5.54 9.99
N ARG A 131 -3.10 -4.34 9.70
CA ARG A 131 -4.54 -4.04 9.87
C ARG A 131 -5.38 -4.98 9.01
N GLU A 132 -5.04 -5.13 7.73
CA GLU A 132 -5.77 -6.03 6.83
C GLU A 132 -5.75 -7.47 7.31
N MET A 133 -4.62 -7.95 7.84
CA MET A 133 -4.51 -9.29 8.42
C MET A 133 -5.50 -9.48 9.58
N VAL A 134 -5.61 -8.51 10.48
CA VAL A 134 -6.52 -8.61 11.63
C VAL A 134 -7.98 -8.66 11.19
N PHE A 135 -8.38 -7.78 10.27
CA PHE A 135 -9.78 -7.65 9.86
C PHE A 135 -10.22 -8.66 8.81
N LEU A 136 -9.36 -8.99 7.85
CA LEU A 136 -9.69 -9.86 6.72
C LEU A 136 -9.11 -11.27 6.89
N GLY A 137 -8.10 -11.44 7.74
CA GLY A 137 -7.47 -12.73 8.01
C GLY A 137 -8.10 -13.48 9.19
N ALA A 138 -8.22 -14.81 9.06
CA ALA A 138 -8.72 -15.68 10.14
C ALA A 138 -7.61 -16.41 10.91
N ARG A 139 -6.35 -16.23 10.50
CA ARG A 139 -5.17 -16.83 11.13
C ARG A 139 -4.79 -16.10 12.41
N SER A 140 -4.13 -16.82 13.32
CA SER A 140 -3.59 -16.26 14.55
C SER A 140 -2.57 -15.16 14.23
N PRO A 141 -2.62 -13.99 14.89
CA PRO A 141 -1.59 -12.96 14.72
C PRO A 141 -0.18 -13.42 15.12
N ALA A 142 -0.11 -14.40 16.03
CA ALA A 142 1.12 -15.04 16.48
C ALA A 142 1.68 -16.06 15.47
N ASP A 143 0.87 -16.45 14.48
CA ASP A 143 1.24 -17.36 13.39
C ASP A 143 0.45 -16.98 12.12
N PRO A 144 0.89 -15.94 11.40
CA PRO A 144 0.26 -15.45 10.18
C PRO A 144 0.63 -16.29 8.94
N TRP A 145 1.59 -17.22 9.05
CA TRP A 145 2.16 -18.01 7.95
C TRP A 145 1.89 -19.53 7.99
N PRO A 146 0.83 -20.06 8.65
CA PRO A 146 0.67 -21.50 8.78
C PRO A 146 0.59 -22.12 7.39
N GLU A 147 1.54 -23.00 7.09
CA GLU A 147 1.65 -23.72 5.82
C GLU A 147 1.86 -22.81 4.58
N SER A 148 2.22 -21.54 4.78
CA SER A 148 2.40 -20.57 3.68
C SER A 148 3.75 -20.72 2.98
N PRO A 149 3.82 -20.57 1.65
CA PRO A 149 5.09 -20.51 0.91
C PRO A 149 5.99 -19.36 1.34
N LEU A 150 5.43 -18.31 1.95
CA LEU A 150 6.20 -17.20 2.49
C LEU A 150 7.04 -17.59 3.71
N GLN A 151 6.69 -18.65 4.43
CA GLN A 151 7.56 -19.18 5.48
C GLN A 151 8.92 -19.62 4.91
N ARG A 152 8.92 -20.21 3.71
CA ARG A 152 10.17 -20.63 3.04
C ARG A 152 11.01 -19.43 2.60
N VAL A 153 10.36 -18.37 2.14
CA VAL A 153 11.03 -17.09 1.83
C VAL A 153 11.66 -16.52 3.10
N LEU A 154 10.92 -16.51 4.21
CA LEU A 154 11.42 -16.06 5.52
C LEU A 154 12.61 -16.90 5.99
N ASP A 155 12.52 -18.23 5.93
CA ASP A 155 13.61 -19.12 6.32
C ASP A 155 14.87 -18.85 5.49
N CYS A 156 14.74 -18.55 4.20
CA CYS A 156 15.88 -18.17 3.36
C CYS A 156 16.42 -16.76 3.70
N LEU A 157 15.57 -15.86 4.15
CA LEU A 157 15.98 -14.51 4.55
C LEU A 157 16.55 -14.48 5.99
N VAL A 158 16.38 -15.51 6.81
CA VAL A 158 16.77 -15.49 8.23
C VAL A 158 17.99 -16.37 8.51
N SER A 159 19.01 -15.81 9.17
CA SER A 159 20.24 -16.55 9.52
C SER A 159 20.08 -17.54 10.70
N ARG A 160 18.92 -17.58 11.39
CA ARG A 160 18.60 -18.52 12.49
C ARG A 160 17.11 -18.93 12.51
N PRO A 161 16.77 -20.22 12.32
CA PRO A 161 15.38 -20.69 12.44
C PRO A 161 14.86 -20.55 13.89
N GLY A 162 13.59 -20.17 14.05
CA GLY A 162 12.91 -20.10 15.36
C GLY A 162 12.49 -18.71 15.86
N ASN A 163 12.63 -17.65 15.06
CA ASN A 163 12.11 -16.32 15.42
C ASN A 163 10.60 -16.21 15.14
N SER A 164 9.91 -15.40 15.96
CA SER A 164 8.50 -15.05 15.78
C SER A 164 8.21 -14.62 14.33
N PRO A 165 7.03 -14.95 13.79
CA PRO A 165 6.70 -14.65 12.41
C PRO A 165 6.62 -13.15 12.16
N GLU A 166 7.57 -12.64 11.38
CA GLU A 166 7.67 -11.22 11.01
C GLU A 166 6.73 -10.91 9.84
N LEU A 167 5.97 -9.81 9.90
CA LEU A 167 5.23 -9.24 8.76
C LEU A 167 6.04 -8.16 8.03
N TYR A 168 7.00 -7.56 8.72
CA TYR A 168 7.84 -6.51 8.17
C TYR A 168 9.28 -6.63 8.66
N ARG A 169 10.20 -6.42 7.72
CA ARG A 169 11.62 -6.38 7.96
C ARG A 169 12.23 -5.09 7.43
N GLU A 170 13.04 -4.45 8.26
CA GLU A 170 13.71 -3.18 7.97
C GLU A 170 15.21 -3.35 8.18
N THR A 171 16.02 -3.06 7.16
CA THR A 171 17.47 -2.88 7.31
C THR A 171 17.73 -1.40 7.54
N ARG A 172 18.30 -1.06 8.69
CA ARG A 172 18.61 0.31 9.08
C ARG A 172 19.92 0.79 8.45
N PRO A 173 20.16 2.12 8.39
CA PRO A 173 21.39 2.68 7.80
C PRO A 173 22.67 2.28 8.54
N ASP A 174 22.56 1.90 9.82
CA ASP A 174 23.65 1.36 10.63
C ASP A 174 23.94 -0.14 10.36
N GLY A 175 23.22 -0.75 9.41
CA GLY A 175 23.31 -2.17 9.07
C GLY A 175 22.51 -3.09 10.00
N THR A 176 21.87 -2.57 11.04
CA THR A 176 21.04 -3.39 11.94
C THR A 176 19.74 -3.79 11.25
N VAL A 177 19.26 -5.00 11.54
CA VAL A 177 17.99 -5.51 11.01
C VAL A 177 16.94 -5.49 12.10
N ARG A 178 15.85 -4.76 11.87
CA ARG A 178 14.64 -4.80 12.69
C ARG A 178 13.58 -5.69 12.03
N ARG A 179 12.87 -6.41 12.89
CA ARG A 179 11.82 -7.35 12.53
C ARG A 179 10.59 -6.97 13.33
N PHE A 180 9.45 -6.96 12.68
CA PHE A 180 8.20 -6.56 13.31
C PHE A 180 7.14 -7.63 13.08
N SER A 181 6.58 -8.10 14.19
CA SER A 181 5.35 -8.88 14.22
C SER A 181 4.13 -8.00 13.90
N ALA A 182 2.99 -8.63 13.66
CA ALA A 182 1.72 -7.91 13.49
C ALA A 182 1.38 -7.05 14.72
N TRP A 183 1.61 -7.56 15.92
CA TRP A 183 1.35 -6.82 17.16
C TRP A 183 2.24 -5.57 17.28
N GLU A 184 3.55 -5.69 17.06
CA GLU A 184 4.47 -4.55 17.17
C GLU A 184 4.12 -3.44 16.17
N LEU A 185 3.69 -3.79 14.95
CA LEU A 185 3.24 -2.82 13.96
C LEU A 185 1.98 -2.08 14.41
N LEU A 186 1.02 -2.79 15.00
CA LEU A 186 -0.28 -2.24 15.41
C LEU A 186 -0.21 -1.49 16.75
N ALA A 187 0.64 -1.92 17.68
CA ALA A 187 0.84 -1.25 18.96
C ALA A 187 1.41 0.16 18.79
N GLY A 188 2.25 0.36 17.77
CA GLY A 188 2.78 1.66 17.39
C GLY A 188 1.94 2.40 16.35
N ASP A 189 0.72 1.94 16.01
CA ASP A 189 -0.11 2.54 14.97
C ASP A 189 -1.19 3.45 15.55
N PRO A 190 -1.10 4.78 15.35
CA PRO A 190 -2.09 5.71 15.90
C PRO A 190 -3.48 5.57 15.27
N ALA A 191 -3.58 4.90 14.12
CA ALA A 191 -4.85 4.64 13.45
C ALA A 191 -5.48 3.31 13.87
N PHE A 192 -4.87 2.54 14.78
CA PHE A 192 -5.43 1.29 15.29
C PHE A 192 -6.10 1.47 16.66
N LEU A 193 -6.90 0.47 17.06
CA LEU A 193 -7.76 0.53 18.25
C LEU A 193 -6.94 0.64 19.56
N PRO A 194 -7.04 1.75 20.31
CA PRO A 194 -6.25 1.97 21.53
C PRO A 194 -6.64 1.04 22.69
N GLU A 195 -7.81 0.40 22.62
CA GLU A 195 -8.22 -0.64 23.58
C GLU A 195 -7.47 -1.97 23.40
N VAL A 196 -6.84 -2.23 22.26
CA VAL A 196 -6.08 -3.46 22.01
C VAL A 196 -4.63 -3.25 22.47
N ARG A 197 -4.34 -3.66 23.72
CA ARG A 197 -3.08 -3.30 24.41
C ARG A 197 -2.04 -4.42 24.47
N THR A 198 -2.43 -5.64 24.13
CA THR A 198 -1.56 -6.81 24.16
C THR A 198 -1.84 -7.73 22.97
N GLU A 199 -0.90 -8.61 22.64
CA GLU A 199 -1.11 -9.67 21.64
C GLU A 199 -2.32 -10.56 21.98
N GLY A 200 -2.56 -10.81 23.28
CA GLY A 200 -3.74 -11.53 23.75
C GLY A 200 -5.05 -10.76 23.58
N ASP A 201 -5.03 -9.42 23.67
CA ASP A 201 -6.18 -8.58 23.32
C ASP A 201 -6.44 -8.62 21.82
N LEU A 202 -5.39 -8.64 21.00
CA LEU A 202 -5.49 -8.70 19.54
C LEU A 202 -6.17 -9.99 19.09
N ARG A 203 -5.78 -11.14 19.65
CA ARG A 203 -6.43 -12.43 19.38
C ARG A 203 -7.92 -12.40 19.78
N ARG A 204 -8.24 -11.89 20.98
CA ARG A 204 -9.64 -11.75 21.43
C ARG A 204 -10.44 -10.79 20.58
N PHE A 205 -9.84 -9.71 20.09
CA PHE A 205 -10.47 -8.78 19.16
C PHE A 205 -10.81 -9.48 17.84
N GLN A 206 -9.85 -10.19 17.24
CA GLN A 206 -10.07 -10.95 16.01
C GLN A 206 -11.15 -12.03 16.20
N GLU A 207 -11.12 -12.80 17.30
CA GLU A 207 -12.15 -13.80 17.60
C GLU A 207 -13.55 -13.18 17.71
N ARG A 208 -13.69 -12.04 18.40
CA ARG A 208 -14.96 -11.31 18.51
C ARG A 208 -15.43 -10.81 17.16
N LEU A 209 -14.53 -10.23 16.36
CA LEU A 209 -14.82 -9.75 15.00
C LEU A 209 -15.39 -10.86 14.10
N ARG A 210 -14.91 -12.10 14.27
CA ARG A 210 -15.37 -13.28 13.51
C ARG A 210 -16.73 -13.81 13.97
N GLN A 211 -17.08 -13.59 15.24
CA GLN A 211 -18.32 -14.06 15.85
C GLN A 211 -19.46 -13.04 15.74
N ASP A 212 -19.19 -11.78 16.06
CA ASP A 212 -20.15 -10.68 16.00
C ASP A 212 -19.47 -9.38 15.51
N PRO A 213 -19.47 -9.13 14.19
CA PRO A 213 -18.90 -7.92 13.60
C PRO A 213 -19.82 -6.69 13.77
N LEU A 214 -21.03 -6.86 14.30
CA LEU A 214 -22.09 -5.84 14.33
C LEU A 214 -22.24 -5.21 15.72
N ASP A 215 -21.19 -4.55 16.20
CA ASP A 215 -21.29 -3.76 17.44
C ASP A 215 -22.24 -2.54 17.29
N GLY A 216 -22.44 -1.80 18.38
CA GLY A 216 -23.35 -0.64 18.39
C GLY A 216 -23.03 0.43 17.35
N ALA A 217 -21.74 0.69 17.07
CA ALA A 217 -21.31 1.66 16.08
C ALA A 217 -21.59 1.17 14.66
N MET A 218 -21.23 -0.08 14.35
CA MET A 218 -21.47 -0.72 13.06
C MET A 218 -22.96 -0.87 12.76
N VAL A 219 -23.78 -1.21 13.77
CA VAL A 219 -25.23 -1.25 13.65
C VAL A 219 -25.81 0.14 13.34
N THR A 220 -25.31 1.18 13.99
CA THR A 220 -25.76 2.56 13.76
C THR A 220 -25.43 3.02 12.35
N LEU A 221 -24.18 2.79 11.92
CA LEU A 221 -23.68 3.04 10.57
C LEU A 221 -24.59 2.39 9.52
N LEU A 222 -24.67 1.06 9.54
CA LEU A 222 -25.38 0.32 8.50
C LEU A 222 -26.88 0.59 8.57
N ARG A 223 -27.46 0.75 9.76
CA ARG A 223 -28.88 1.12 9.88
C ARG A 223 -29.18 2.43 9.16
N HIS A 224 -28.33 3.45 9.34
CA HIS A 224 -28.49 4.72 8.64
C HIS A 224 -28.45 4.54 7.13
N PHE A 225 -27.43 3.86 6.61
CA PHE A 225 -27.30 3.57 5.17
C PHE A 225 -28.52 2.81 4.62
N PHE A 226 -28.94 1.71 5.25
CA PHE A 226 -30.09 0.91 4.80
C PHE A 226 -31.46 1.59 5.01
N SER A 227 -31.52 2.70 5.77
CA SER A 227 -32.76 3.46 6.01
C SER A 227 -32.88 4.70 5.12
N ARG A 228 -31.82 5.10 4.41
CA ARG A 228 -31.85 6.23 3.48
C ARG A 228 -32.75 5.91 2.28
N ARG A 229 -33.47 6.92 1.80
CA ARG A 229 -34.14 6.88 0.48
C ARG A 229 -33.07 7.13 -0.58
N ALA A 230 -33.15 6.43 -1.71
CA ALA A 230 -32.18 6.58 -2.80
C ALA A 230 -31.99 8.05 -3.17
N THR A 231 -30.76 8.55 -3.09
CA THR A 231 -30.38 9.87 -3.60
C THR A 231 -30.40 9.85 -5.13
N VAL A 232 -30.98 10.88 -5.73
CA VAL A 232 -31.09 11.00 -7.20
C VAL A 232 -30.14 12.10 -7.66
N GLY A 233 -29.06 11.71 -8.34
CA GLY A 233 -28.09 12.62 -8.96
C GLY A 233 -27.35 11.93 -10.11
N PRO A 234 -26.66 12.67 -11.01
CA PRO A 234 -26.05 12.10 -12.23
C PRO A 234 -25.09 10.93 -11.97
N ARG A 235 -24.27 11.05 -10.90
CA ARG A 235 -23.35 9.99 -10.46
C ARG A 235 -24.10 8.76 -9.94
N ASP A 236 -25.18 8.95 -9.20
CA ASP A 236 -26.01 7.86 -8.69
C ASP A 236 -26.81 7.18 -9.82
N THR A 237 -27.25 7.91 -10.84
CA THR A 237 -27.84 7.36 -12.06
C THR A 237 -26.82 6.56 -12.86
N ALA A 238 -25.59 7.05 -13.00
CA ALA A 238 -24.50 6.32 -13.65
C ALA A 238 -24.14 5.03 -12.90
N ARG A 239 -24.00 5.11 -11.57
CA ARG A 239 -23.81 3.97 -10.68
C ARG A 239 -24.96 2.96 -10.76
N TRP A 240 -26.20 3.45 -10.80
CA TRP A 240 -27.40 2.63 -10.96
C TRP A 240 -27.39 1.87 -12.28
N ALA A 241 -27.05 2.54 -13.39
CA ALA A 241 -26.89 1.89 -14.70
C ALA A 241 -25.79 0.81 -14.67
N LEU A 242 -24.70 1.06 -13.96
CA LEU A 242 -23.59 0.11 -13.80
C LEU A 242 -23.85 -1.00 -12.75
N GLY A 243 -25.00 -0.96 -12.06
CA GLY A 243 -25.42 -2.00 -11.12
C GLY A 243 -25.07 -1.78 -9.65
N SER A 244 -24.46 -0.64 -9.30
CA SER A 244 -24.27 -0.22 -7.91
C SER A 244 -25.57 0.44 -7.41
N ARG A 245 -26.37 -0.33 -6.66
CA ARG A 245 -27.72 0.05 -6.22
C ARG A 245 -27.74 0.38 -4.73
N HIS A 246 -28.46 1.45 -4.37
CA HIS A 246 -28.91 1.62 -2.98
C HIS A 246 -29.82 0.43 -2.61
N PRO A 247 -29.76 -0.09 -1.36
CA PRO A 247 -30.59 -1.22 -0.95
C PRO A 247 -32.09 -0.95 -1.14
N TRP A 248 -32.82 -1.95 -1.65
CA TRP A 248 -34.29 -1.92 -1.80
C TRP A 248 -35.05 -2.45 -0.58
N PHE A 249 -34.34 -2.92 0.45
CA PHE A 249 -34.89 -3.40 1.71
C PHE A 249 -34.18 -2.73 2.90
N GLY A 250 -34.87 -2.70 4.05
CA GLY A 250 -34.37 -2.04 5.25
C GLY A 250 -33.42 -2.88 6.10
N TRP A 251 -32.84 -2.22 7.11
CA TRP A 251 -31.82 -2.78 8.00
C TRP A 251 -32.18 -4.12 8.65
N LYS A 252 -33.43 -4.32 9.07
CA LYS A 252 -33.85 -5.57 9.73
C LYS A 252 -33.55 -6.80 8.87
N GLN A 253 -33.93 -6.76 7.58
CA GLN A 253 -33.66 -7.85 6.65
C GLN A 253 -32.17 -7.97 6.33
N ALA A 254 -31.44 -6.85 6.23
CA ALA A 254 -29.99 -6.86 6.02
C ALA A 254 -29.25 -7.58 7.15
N ARG A 255 -29.56 -7.23 8.39
CA ARG A 255 -28.99 -7.83 9.60
C ARG A 255 -29.27 -9.33 9.66
N GLU A 256 -30.49 -9.75 9.36
CA GLU A 256 -30.84 -11.18 9.35
C GLU A 256 -30.09 -11.97 8.25
N ILE A 257 -29.79 -11.36 7.10
CA ILE A 257 -28.97 -12.01 6.07
C ILE A 257 -27.53 -12.10 6.55
N LEU A 258 -26.95 -10.98 7.02
CA LEU A 258 -25.58 -10.91 7.51
C LEU A 258 -25.30 -11.91 8.64
N ALA A 259 -26.18 -12.01 9.64
CA ALA A 259 -26.02 -12.94 10.75
C ALA A 259 -25.83 -14.39 10.26
N ARG A 260 -26.65 -14.85 9.31
CA ARG A 260 -26.52 -16.18 8.70
C ARG A 260 -25.24 -16.35 7.89
N CYS A 261 -24.81 -15.30 7.18
CA CYS A 261 -23.55 -15.35 6.45
C CYS A 261 -22.36 -15.50 7.41
N PHE A 262 -22.36 -14.80 8.55
CA PHE A 262 -21.31 -14.90 9.58
C PHE A 262 -21.35 -16.22 10.35
N GLU A 263 -22.53 -16.75 10.66
CA GLU A 263 -22.67 -18.10 11.25
C GLU A 263 -21.96 -19.17 10.39
N ARG A 264 -22.01 -19.02 9.06
CA ARG A 264 -21.49 -20.00 8.12
C ARG A 264 -20.06 -19.73 7.65
N PHE A 265 -19.69 -18.48 7.42
CA PHE A 265 -18.42 -18.08 6.80
C PHE A 265 -17.65 -17.00 7.60
N GLY A 266 -18.08 -16.67 8.82
CA GLY A 266 -17.41 -15.65 9.64
C GLY A 266 -15.95 -16.00 9.96
N ARG A 267 -15.61 -17.30 9.98
CA ARG A 267 -14.25 -17.82 10.22
C ARG A 267 -13.43 -18.04 8.95
N GLU A 268 -13.96 -17.68 7.78
CA GLU A 268 -13.22 -17.78 6.52
C GLU A 268 -12.04 -16.79 6.53
N ASP A 269 -10.89 -17.26 6.03
CA ASP A 269 -9.71 -16.44 5.82
C ASP A 269 -9.82 -15.75 4.46
N PHE A 270 -9.97 -14.43 4.43
CA PHE A 270 -10.05 -13.67 3.18
C PHE A 270 -8.72 -13.01 2.82
N TRP A 271 -7.80 -12.89 3.76
CA TRP A 271 -6.53 -12.19 3.57
C TRP A 271 -5.50 -13.09 2.90
N ALA A 272 -4.78 -12.56 1.90
CA ALA A 272 -3.60 -13.22 1.36
C ALA A 272 -2.34 -12.82 2.17
N PRO A 273 -1.54 -13.80 2.63
CA PRO A 273 -0.35 -13.53 3.43
C PRO A 273 0.69 -12.69 2.66
N ARG A 274 1.24 -11.66 3.33
CA ARG A 274 2.12 -10.64 2.74
C ARG A 274 3.25 -10.20 3.67
N LEU A 275 4.49 -10.25 3.17
CA LEU A 275 5.71 -9.87 3.87
C LEU A 275 6.30 -8.62 3.20
N ALA A 276 6.44 -7.54 3.96
CA ALA A 276 7.11 -6.33 3.50
C ALA A 276 8.60 -6.36 3.90
N VAL A 277 9.48 -5.99 2.97
CA VAL A 277 10.93 -5.88 3.19
C VAL A 277 11.40 -4.53 2.72
N PHE A 278 12.03 -3.78 3.62
CA PHE A 278 12.74 -2.54 3.33
C PHE A 278 14.24 -2.77 3.51
N ALA A 279 14.99 -2.69 2.42
CA ALA A 279 16.42 -3.02 2.41
C ALA A 279 17.18 -2.19 1.37
N PRO A 280 18.51 -2.04 1.51
CA PRO A 280 19.37 -1.47 0.49
C PRO A 280 19.15 -2.14 -0.87
N ASP A 281 19.19 -1.39 -1.96
CA ASP A 281 19.06 -1.91 -3.31
C ASP A 281 20.29 -2.79 -3.64
N PRO A 282 20.13 -4.12 -3.76
CA PRO A 282 21.27 -5.01 -3.98
C PRO A 282 21.87 -4.88 -5.38
N ARG A 283 21.28 -4.07 -6.27
CA ARG A 283 21.83 -3.77 -7.60
C ARG A 283 22.90 -2.68 -7.56
N VAL A 284 23.01 -1.95 -6.45
CA VAL A 284 24.11 -0.98 -6.25
C VAL A 284 25.44 -1.75 -6.22
N HIS A 285 26.45 -1.22 -6.91
CA HIS A 285 27.75 -1.89 -6.98
C HIS A 285 28.35 -2.03 -5.58
N PRO A 286 28.90 -3.20 -5.18
CA PRO A 286 29.41 -3.42 -3.82
C PRO A 286 30.45 -2.39 -3.38
N ASP A 287 31.34 -1.98 -4.28
CA ASP A 287 32.35 -0.96 -3.98
C ASP A 287 31.70 0.40 -3.70
N GLU A 288 30.68 0.79 -4.47
CA GLU A 288 29.94 2.03 -4.25
C GLU A 288 29.19 1.99 -2.91
N ALA A 289 28.51 0.89 -2.62
CA ALA A 289 27.83 0.68 -1.34
C ALA A 289 28.81 0.78 -0.17
N SER A 290 30.00 0.17 -0.29
CA SER A 290 31.04 0.22 0.76
C SER A 290 31.55 1.64 1.02
N VAL A 291 31.73 2.44 -0.04
CA VAL A 291 32.16 3.85 0.07
C VAL A 291 31.08 4.68 0.74
N ARG A 292 29.81 4.54 0.32
CA ARG A 292 28.67 5.23 0.95
C ARG A 292 28.57 4.89 2.43
N ARG A 293 28.67 3.62 2.81
CA ARG A 293 28.64 3.18 4.22
C ARG A 293 29.76 3.80 5.04
N ALA A 294 31.00 3.82 4.53
CA ALA A 294 32.12 4.44 5.22
C ALA A 294 31.93 5.96 5.42
N LEU A 295 31.38 6.65 4.42
CA LEU A 295 31.04 8.08 4.51
C LEU A 295 29.92 8.33 5.54
N ASN A 296 28.87 7.52 5.50
CA ASN A 296 27.73 7.63 6.40
C ASN A 296 28.12 7.33 7.85
N GLU A 297 28.95 6.31 8.08
CA GLU A 297 29.49 6.01 9.39
C GLU A 297 30.32 7.17 9.95
N ARG A 298 31.17 7.78 9.11
CA ARG A 298 31.97 8.94 9.52
C ARG A 298 31.08 10.13 9.89
N ALA A 299 30.04 10.41 9.12
CA ALA A 299 29.08 11.47 9.40
C ALA A 299 28.31 11.21 10.70
N ALA A 300 27.79 10.00 10.88
CA ALA A 300 27.05 9.60 12.08
C ALA A 300 27.94 9.68 13.34
N ARG A 301 29.21 9.26 13.27
CA ARG A 301 30.17 9.38 14.39
C ARG A 301 30.49 10.82 14.74
N ARG A 302 30.64 11.72 13.75
CA ARG A 302 30.85 13.15 14.01
C ARG A 302 29.62 13.79 14.66
N LEU A 303 28.43 13.48 14.15
CA LEU A 303 27.16 13.91 14.75
C LEU A 303 27.06 13.43 16.20
N THR A 304 27.33 12.15 16.47
CA THR A 304 27.33 11.56 17.82
C THR A 304 28.30 12.25 18.75
N ALA A 305 29.53 12.52 18.30
CA ALA A 305 30.52 13.24 19.09
C ALA A 305 30.10 14.70 19.36
N GLY A 306 29.38 15.34 18.43
CA GLY A 306 28.72 16.63 18.63
C GLY A 306 27.68 16.56 19.73
N LEU A 307 26.76 15.59 19.64
CA LEU A 307 25.69 15.39 20.63
C LEU A 307 26.25 15.10 22.03
N LEU A 308 27.24 14.21 22.15
CA LEU A 308 27.88 13.91 23.44
C LEU A 308 28.50 15.14 24.13
N ARG A 309 28.96 16.12 23.36
CA ARG A 309 29.48 17.40 23.89
C ARG A 309 28.37 18.37 24.29
N ALA A 310 27.23 18.31 23.60
CA ALA A 310 26.10 19.20 23.81
C ALA A 310 25.12 18.70 24.89
N LEU A 311 25.09 17.40 25.17
CA LEU A 311 24.18 16.80 26.15
C LEU A 311 24.45 17.31 27.56
N GLY A 312 23.40 17.77 28.23
CA GLY A 312 23.44 18.10 29.66
C GLY A 312 23.78 16.88 30.53
N PRO A 313 24.31 17.11 31.74
CA PRO A 313 24.71 16.03 32.66
C PRO A 313 23.57 15.06 32.98
N ASN A 314 22.32 15.55 32.99
CA ASN A 314 21.13 14.75 33.27
C ASN A 314 20.83 13.69 32.18
N LEU A 315 21.07 14.02 30.90
CA LEU A 315 20.79 13.12 29.77
C LEU A 315 21.98 12.21 29.47
N ARG A 316 23.20 12.71 29.67
CA ARG A 316 24.45 12.02 29.32
C ARG A 316 24.61 10.65 30.01
N HIS A 317 24.03 10.47 31.19
CA HIS A 317 24.06 9.20 31.92
C HIS A 317 22.89 8.27 31.60
N LYS A 318 21.85 8.77 30.93
CA LYS A 318 20.62 8.02 30.60
C LYS A 318 20.65 7.39 29.21
N VAL A 319 21.49 7.90 28.30
CA VAL A 319 21.56 7.44 26.91
C VAL A 319 22.96 6.93 26.59
N SER A 320 23.05 5.72 26.05
CA SER A 320 24.33 5.14 25.64
C SER A 320 24.87 5.76 24.35
N GLU A 321 26.19 5.75 24.17
CA GLU A 321 26.83 6.22 22.93
C GLU A 321 26.36 5.41 21.70
N SER A 322 26.13 4.11 21.86
CA SER A 322 25.55 3.26 20.81
C SER A 322 24.16 3.71 20.38
N SER A 323 23.33 4.13 21.33
CA SER A 323 21.99 4.63 21.06
C SER A 323 22.01 5.99 20.37
N LEU A 324 22.92 6.87 20.77
CA LEU A 324 23.15 8.14 20.09
C LEU A 324 23.67 7.95 18.66
N LEU A 325 24.55 6.97 18.43
CA LEU A 325 25.03 6.62 17.10
C LEU A 325 23.92 6.10 16.21
N ALA A 326 23.08 5.19 16.71
CA ALA A 326 21.92 4.70 15.98
C ALA A 326 20.93 5.84 15.65
N LEU A 327 20.67 6.74 16.60
CA LEU A 327 19.86 7.95 16.38
C LEU A 327 20.48 8.88 15.34
N ALA A 328 21.80 9.07 15.35
CA ALA A 328 22.52 9.88 14.39
C ALA A 328 22.37 9.33 12.97
N PHE A 329 22.51 8.02 12.78
CA PHE A 329 22.24 7.35 11.50
C PHE A 329 20.81 7.60 11.04
N LEU A 330 19.83 7.35 11.91
CA LEU A 330 18.41 7.53 11.62
C LEU A 330 18.07 8.98 11.24
N ALA A 331 18.60 9.96 11.97
CA ALA A 331 18.35 11.38 11.74
C ALA A 331 18.99 11.89 10.44
N LEU A 332 20.25 11.49 10.17
CA LEU A 332 20.90 11.81 8.89
C LEU A 332 20.14 11.16 7.74
N ASP A 333 19.83 9.87 7.85
CA ASP A 333 19.06 9.15 6.85
C ASP A 333 17.74 9.84 6.55
N TYR A 334 16.91 10.11 7.56
CA TYR A 334 15.66 10.86 7.38
C TYR A 334 15.88 12.24 6.77
N HIS A 335 16.91 12.97 7.18
CA HIS A 335 17.21 14.28 6.61
C HIS A 335 17.47 14.22 5.09
N PHE A 336 18.00 13.10 4.60
CA PHE A 336 18.36 12.85 3.21
C PHE A 336 17.42 11.89 2.44
N ASP A 337 16.44 11.24 3.11
CA ASP A 337 15.47 10.26 2.55
C ASP A 337 14.35 10.91 1.68
N HIS A 338 14.51 12.20 1.29
CA HIS A 338 13.61 13.07 0.48
C HIS A 338 12.47 13.80 1.23
N PRO A 339 12.04 15.00 0.77
CA PRO A 339 11.33 15.96 1.61
C PRO A 339 9.83 15.68 1.80
N ASP A 340 9.49 15.24 3.00
CA ASP A 340 8.21 15.54 3.65
C ASP A 340 8.23 17.03 4.03
N PHE A 341 7.77 17.91 3.15
CA PHE A 341 7.63 19.33 3.50
C PHE A 341 6.54 19.53 4.55
N ASP A 342 6.80 20.46 5.46
CA ASP A 342 5.84 20.94 6.43
C ASP A 342 4.78 21.85 5.75
N LEU A 343 3.95 21.25 4.89
CA LEU A 343 2.64 21.80 4.51
C LEU A 343 1.54 21.32 5.49
N GLU A 344 1.89 20.48 6.47
CA GLU A 344 0.99 20.06 7.57
C GLU A 344 0.69 21.19 8.57
N ASN A 345 1.35 22.35 8.43
CA ASN A 345 1.04 23.53 9.21
C ASN A 345 -0.38 24.03 8.87
N ARG A 346 -1.30 23.88 9.83
CA ARG A 346 -2.76 24.19 9.75
C ARG A 346 -3.10 25.66 9.42
N ALA A 347 -2.10 26.53 9.26
CA ALA A 347 -2.28 27.92 8.92
C ALA A 347 -2.13 28.13 7.40
N ARG A 348 -3.06 28.86 6.78
CA ARG A 348 -3.03 29.18 5.34
C ARG A 348 -1.65 29.77 4.96
N PRO A 349 -0.89 29.14 4.05
CA PRO A 349 0.34 29.75 3.56
C PRO A 349 0.00 31.06 2.85
N SER A 350 0.79 32.10 3.08
CA SER A 350 0.62 33.36 2.36
C SER A 350 0.80 33.16 0.84
N ALA A 351 0.19 34.02 0.01
CA ALA A 351 0.36 33.95 -1.46
C ALA A 351 1.85 33.96 -1.88
N ARG A 352 2.70 34.64 -1.11
CA ARG A 352 4.16 34.64 -1.28
C ARG A 352 4.78 33.26 -1.05
N THR A 353 4.31 32.52 -0.05
CA THR A 353 4.77 31.17 0.26
C THR A 353 4.40 30.20 -0.86
N LEU A 354 3.17 30.29 -1.37
CA LEU A 354 2.71 29.48 -2.50
C LEU A 354 3.50 29.79 -3.78
N ALA A 355 3.71 31.07 -4.10
CA ALA A 355 4.51 31.46 -5.27
C ALA A 355 5.98 31.02 -5.15
N THR A 356 6.54 31.03 -3.94
CA THR A 356 7.91 30.54 -3.68
C THR A 356 7.99 29.02 -3.88
N PHE A 357 7.01 28.27 -3.37
CA PHE A 357 6.93 26.82 -3.58
C PHE A 357 6.79 26.46 -5.07
N LEU A 358 5.87 27.12 -5.79
CA LEU A 358 5.71 26.90 -7.23
C LEU A 358 6.96 27.27 -8.02
N GLY A 359 7.63 28.37 -7.66
CA GLY A 359 8.91 28.77 -8.26
C GLY A 359 10.01 27.72 -8.01
N HIS A 360 10.07 27.17 -6.79
CA HIS A 360 10.97 26.07 -6.45
C HIS A 360 10.67 24.80 -7.26
N ALA A 361 9.42 24.34 -7.28
CA ALA A 361 8.99 23.15 -8.01
C ALA A 361 9.33 23.26 -9.52
N VAL A 362 9.06 24.42 -10.14
CA VAL A 362 9.44 24.68 -11.53
C VAL A 362 10.96 24.66 -11.71
N SER A 363 11.71 25.26 -10.78
CA SER A 363 13.18 25.26 -10.83
C SER A 363 13.76 23.84 -10.74
N VAL A 364 13.21 22.99 -9.88
CA VAL A 364 13.61 21.59 -9.72
C VAL A 364 13.38 20.82 -11.00
N LEU A 365 12.16 20.87 -11.55
CA LEU A 365 11.82 20.16 -12.78
C LEU A 365 12.62 20.67 -13.98
N ALA A 366 12.84 21.98 -14.10
CA ALA A 366 13.66 22.56 -15.16
C ALA A 366 15.14 22.15 -15.05
N THR A 367 15.66 22.02 -13.83
CA THR A 367 17.05 21.59 -13.58
C THR A 367 17.22 20.11 -13.92
N ASP A 368 16.30 19.26 -13.46
CA ASP A 368 16.26 17.81 -13.78
C ASP A 368 16.14 17.60 -15.30
N TRP A 369 15.25 18.34 -15.95
CA TRP A 369 15.07 18.29 -17.41
C TRP A 369 16.33 18.72 -18.18
N ALA A 370 17.10 19.66 -17.65
CA ALA A 370 18.40 20.04 -18.22
C ALA A 370 19.52 19.01 -17.98
N GLY A 371 19.20 17.83 -17.42
CA GLY A 371 20.15 16.77 -17.12
C GLY A 371 21.05 17.09 -15.91
N ARG A 372 20.65 18.04 -15.07
CA ARG A 372 21.39 18.43 -13.87
C ARG A 372 20.64 17.90 -12.65
N SER A 373 21.37 17.49 -11.62
CA SER A 373 20.75 17.13 -10.35
C SER A 373 20.26 18.40 -9.64
N PRO A 374 18.95 18.60 -9.44
CA PRO A 374 18.48 19.68 -8.59
C PRO A 374 19.03 19.50 -7.17
N PRO A 375 19.39 20.57 -6.45
CA PRO A 375 19.72 20.44 -5.04
C PRO A 375 18.46 19.94 -4.32
N PRO A 376 18.52 18.78 -3.64
CA PRO A 376 17.35 18.26 -2.93
C PRO A 376 16.99 19.21 -1.80
N LEU A 377 15.70 19.52 -1.60
CA LEU A 377 15.31 20.06 -0.32
C LEU A 377 15.33 18.90 0.68
N ARG A 378 15.94 19.18 1.82
CA ARG A 378 16.19 18.19 2.86
C ARG A 378 15.07 18.26 3.89
N ASN A 379 14.74 17.14 4.54
CA ASN A 379 13.69 17.13 5.56
C ASN A 379 14.01 18.09 6.70
N GLN A 380 13.13 19.08 6.90
CA GLN A 380 13.28 20.10 7.94
C GLN A 380 12.45 19.82 9.18
N ASN A 381 11.35 19.05 9.05
CA ASN A 381 10.46 18.63 10.13
C ASN A 381 10.97 17.35 10.80
N LEU A 382 12.10 17.46 11.48
CA LEU A 382 12.67 16.33 12.20
C LEU A 382 11.89 15.97 13.49
N ALA A 383 10.87 16.75 13.88
CA ALA A 383 9.95 16.40 14.98
C ALA A 383 8.96 15.31 14.54
N ALA A 384 8.39 15.44 13.33
CA ALA A 384 7.69 14.35 12.66
C ALA A 384 8.61 13.14 12.40
N ALA A 385 9.93 13.36 12.39
CA ALA A 385 10.88 12.26 12.34
C ALA A 385 10.79 11.37 13.58
N PHE A 386 10.36 11.79 14.77
CA PHE A 386 10.29 10.83 15.89
C PHE A 386 9.34 9.65 15.58
N GLU A 387 8.20 9.95 14.96
CA GLU A 387 7.26 8.93 14.47
C GLU A 387 7.84 8.13 13.28
N ALA A 388 8.60 8.79 12.39
CA ALA A 388 9.15 8.18 11.17
C ALA A 388 10.49 7.41 11.36
N LEU A 389 11.33 7.81 12.32
CA LEU A 389 12.54 7.13 12.80
C LEU A 389 12.11 5.86 13.57
N GLY A 390 10.92 5.87 14.16
CA GLY A 390 10.28 4.78 14.92
C GLY A 390 10.95 4.53 16.24
N ASP A 391 10.85 3.31 16.73
CA ASP A 391 11.36 2.92 18.04
C ASP A 391 12.88 3.14 18.12
N PRO A 392 13.34 4.20 18.83
CA PRO A 392 14.75 4.38 19.10
C PRO A 392 15.22 3.27 20.06
N ALA A 393 16.50 3.27 20.40
CA ALA A 393 17.03 2.28 21.33
C ALA A 393 16.26 2.30 22.69
N PRO A 394 16.17 1.17 23.41
CA PRO A 394 15.34 1.03 24.61
C PRO A 394 15.60 2.07 25.71
N ASP A 395 16.84 2.53 25.83
CA ASP A 395 17.26 3.58 26.76
C ASP A 395 16.68 4.96 26.39
N VAL A 396 16.55 5.26 25.09
CA VAL A 396 15.86 6.48 24.59
C VAL A 396 14.36 6.38 24.83
N LEU A 397 13.76 5.20 24.68
CA LEU A 397 12.35 4.98 24.98
C LEU A 397 12.03 5.10 26.48
N ALA A 398 12.99 4.79 27.35
CA ALA A 398 12.85 4.90 28.80
C ALA A 398 12.99 6.33 29.35
N LEU A 399 13.40 7.29 28.52
CA LEU A 399 13.47 8.70 28.89
C LEU A 399 12.08 9.28 29.16
N SER A 400 12.02 10.28 30.05
CA SER A 400 10.80 11.09 30.22
C SER A 400 10.46 11.86 28.93
N GLU A 401 9.22 12.31 28.77
CA GLU A 401 8.81 13.10 27.61
C GLU A 401 9.67 14.37 27.44
N ALA A 402 9.90 15.11 28.52
CA ALA A 402 10.76 16.30 28.52
C ALA A 402 12.23 15.97 28.17
N ASP A 403 12.79 14.87 28.72
CA ASP A 403 14.14 14.43 28.40
C ASP A 403 14.27 14.05 26.90
N ARG A 404 13.23 13.41 26.33
CA ARG A 404 13.17 13.07 24.90
C ARG A 404 13.14 14.35 24.07
N GLU A 405 12.25 15.29 24.39
CA GLU A 405 12.15 16.58 23.69
C GLU A 405 13.49 17.34 23.67
N GLU A 406 14.19 17.39 24.82
CA GLU A 406 15.52 18.03 24.90
C GLU A 406 16.55 17.32 24.01
N LEU A 407 16.64 15.98 24.09
CA LEU A 407 17.51 15.19 23.22
C LEU A 407 17.18 15.42 21.74
N PHE A 408 15.90 15.52 21.39
CA PHE A 408 15.46 15.76 20.02
C PHE A 408 15.86 17.14 19.53
N ALA A 409 15.61 18.20 20.29
CA ALA A 409 16.02 19.55 19.92
C ALA A 409 17.53 19.60 19.59
N LEU A 410 18.36 18.99 20.44
CA LEU A 410 19.81 18.87 20.20
C LEU A 410 20.13 18.08 18.92
N LEU A 411 19.45 16.96 18.70
CA LEU A 411 19.60 16.14 17.49
C LEU A 411 19.26 16.91 16.22
N LEU A 412 18.25 17.79 16.26
CA LEU A 412 17.83 18.55 15.08
C LEU A 412 18.88 19.56 14.65
N ASP A 413 19.37 20.34 15.61
CA ASP A 413 20.34 21.40 15.34
C ASP A 413 21.66 20.82 14.83
N HIS A 414 22.12 19.71 15.43
CA HIS A 414 23.37 19.08 15.03
C HIS A 414 23.25 18.32 13.70
N THR A 415 22.11 17.67 13.43
CA THR A 415 21.87 17.01 12.13
C THR A 415 21.94 18.01 10.98
N ARG A 416 21.35 19.20 11.14
CA ARG A 416 21.41 20.28 10.13
C ARG A 416 22.85 20.73 9.88
N ALA A 417 23.59 21.03 10.94
CA ALA A 417 24.99 21.46 10.84
C ALA A 417 25.90 20.40 10.20
N GLU A 418 25.64 19.11 10.47
CA GLU A 418 26.39 18.01 9.86
C GLU A 418 26.01 17.81 8.38
N ALA A 419 24.72 17.93 8.05
CA ALA A 419 24.24 17.80 6.68
C ALA A 419 24.80 18.88 5.74
N ASP A 420 25.01 20.10 6.23
CA ASP A 420 25.62 21.20 5.48
C ASP A 420 27.08 20.93 5.08
N GLN A 421 27.75 19.99 5.75
CA GLN A 421 29.08 19.53 5.36
C GLN A 421 29.05 18.56 4.17
N ALA A 422 27.86 18.16 3.70
CA ALA A 422 27.61 17.34 2.49
C ALA A 422 28.36 15.99 2.45
N THR A 423 28.70 15.41 3.60
CA THR A 423 29.46 14.15 3.67
C THR A 423 28.61 12.89 3.73
N TYR A 424 27.33 13.00 4.08
CA TYR A 424 26.41 11.86 4.11
C TYR A 424 25.86 11.58 2.71
N GLN A 425 25.83 10.32 2.30
CA GLN A 425 25.30 9.85 1.03
C GLN A 425 24.35 8.69 1.28
N PRO A 426 23.02 8.89 1.25
CA PRO A 426 22.07 7.80 1.51
C PRO A 426 22.33 6.63 0.56
N GLU A 427 22.26 5.42 1.11
CA GLU A 427 22.26 4.19 0.30
C GLU A 427 20.85 4.08 -0.33
N PRO A 428 20.72 3.86 -1.65
CA PRO A 428 19.41 3.63 -2.26
C PRO A 428 18.74 2.42 -1.62
N HIS A 429 17.46 2.56 -1.26
CA HIS A 429 16.67 1.47 -0.68
C HIS A 429 15.54 1.06 -1.62
N LEU A 430 15.09 -0.18 -1.45
CA LEU A 430 13.89 -0.71 -2.08
C LEU A 430 12.88 -1.12 -1.03
N LEU A 431 11.62 -0.86 -1.35
CA LEU A 431 10.48 -1.46 -0.67
C LEU A 431 9.94 -2.61 -1.54
N LEU A 432 9.93 -3.80 -0.97
CA LEU A 432 9.46 -5.03 -1.60
C LEU A 432 8.28 -5.59 -0.80
N VAL A 433 7.29 -6.10 -1.50
CA VAL A 433 6.16 -6.83 -0.89
C VAL A 433 6.08 -8.20 -1.53
N PHE A 434 6.45 -9.22 -0.77
CA PHE A 434 6.21 -10.61 -1.14
C PHE A 434 4.78 -10.96 -0.74
N SER A 435 4.00 -11.44 -1.69
CA SER A 435 2.65 -11.92 -1.43
C SER A 435 2.60 -13.39 -1.79
N SER A 436 2.02 -14.21 -0.91
CA SER A 436 1.67 -15.56 -1.30
C SER A 436 0.75 -15.47 -2.52
N SER A 437 1.12 -16.14 -3.60
CA SER A 437 0.33 -16.17 -4.82
C SER A 437 -0.91 -17.07 -4.68
N GLU A 438 -1.11 -17.68 -3.50
CA GLU A 438 -2.18 -18.63 -3.20
C GLU A 438 -3.56 -18.04 -3.50
N PRO A 439 -4.31 -18.75 -4.34
CA PRO A 439 -5.39 -19.54 -3.79
C PRO A 439 -4.89 -20.96 -3.53
N PRO A 440 -5.41 -21.67 -2.52
CA PRO A 440 -5.07 -23.07 -2.32
C PRO A 440 -5.32 -23.84 -3.60
N LEU A 441 -4.39 -24.73 -3.94
CA LEU A 441 -4.53 -25.66 -5.04
C LEU A 441 -5.88 -26.41 -4.93
N PRO A 442 -6.48 -26.83 -6.06
CA PRO A 442 -7.61 -27.75 -5.99
C PRO A 442 -7.26 -28.91 -5.06
N LEU A 443 -8.17 -29.26 -4.15
CA LEU A 443 -7.99 -30.44 -3.31
C LEU A 443 -7.87 -31.68 -4.22
N PRO A 444 -7.26 -32.79 -3.77
CA PRO A 444 -7.20 -34.01 -4.57
C PRO A 444 -8.57 -34.40 -5.12
N GLY A 445 -8.69 -34.45 -6.45
CA GLY A 445 -9.94 -34.74 -7.16
C GLY A 445 -10.81 -33.53 -7.53
N GLU A 446 -10.46 -32.31 -7.10
CA GLU A 446 -11.11 -31.08 -7.56
C GLU A 446 -10.52 -30.57 -8.88
N ARG A 447 -11.34 -29.86 -9.66
CA ARG A 447 -10.90 -29.08 -10.83
C ARG A 447 -11.33 -27.63 -10.70
N VAL A 448 -10.56 -26.70 -11.27
CA VAL A 448 -10.95 -25.29 -11.33
C VAL A 448 -12.10 -25.14 -12.32
N LEU A 449 -13.24 -24.64 -11.84
CA LEU A 449 -14.43 -24.38 -12.65
C LEU A 449 -14.38 -22.98 -13.25
N ASP A 450 -14.02 -21.97 -12.44
CA ASP A 450 -13.88 -20.58 -12.87
C ASP A 450 -12.93 -19.82 -11.92
N ASP A 451 -12.29 -18.77 -12.42
CA ASP A 451 -11.29 -17.96 -11.72
C ASP A 451 -11.31 -16.52 -12.26
N PHE A 452 -11.68 -15.56 -11.41
CA PHE A 452 -11.86 -14.17 -11.83
C PHE A 452 -11.66 -13.18 -10.67
N THR A 453 -11.36 -11.93 -10.99
CA THR A 453 -11.34 -10.81 -10.04
C THR A 453 -12.72 -10.15 -9.93
N LEU A 454 -13.00 -9.39 -8.86
CA LEU A 454 -14.27 -8.66 -8.76
C LEU A 454 -14.49 -7.67 -9.91
N SER A 455 -13.43 -7.11 -10.52
CA SER A 455 -13.56 -6.27 -11.72
C SER A 455 -14.24 -7.02 -12.88
N GLN A 456 -14.02 -8.33 -12.98
CA GLN A 456 -14.56 -9.21 -14.01
C GLN A 456 -16.00 -9.69 -13.74
N LEU A 457 -16.54 -9.52 -12.52
CA LEU A 457 -17.94 -9.88 -12.21
C LEU A 457 -18.97 -9.19 -13.10
N ARG A 458 -18.61 -8.10 -13.80
CA ARG A 458 -19.48 -7.43 -14.76
C ARG A 458 -19.74 -8.26 -16.02
N ALA A 459 -18.89 -9.24 -16.33
CA ALA A 459 -19.11 -10.14 -17.44
C ALA A 459 -20.26 -11.12 -17.11
N PRO A 460 -21.20 -11.37 -18.04
CA PRO A 460 -22.33 -12.26 -17.79
C PRO A 460 -21.93 -13.67 -17.31
N GLN A 461 -20.80 -14.18 -17.81
CA GLN A 461 -20.25 -15.47 -17.43
C GLN A 461 -19.95 -15.56 -15.92
N HIS A 462 -19.25 -14.59 -15.35
CA HIS A 462 -18.88 -14.59 -13.94
C HIS A 462 -20.06 -14.16 -13.03
N MET A 463 -20.92 -13.26 -13.52
CA MET A 463 -22.14 -12.86 -12.80
C MET A 463 -23.10 -14.04 -12.57
N ARG A 464 -23.11 -15.02 -13.48
CA ARG A 464 -23.91 -16.25 -13.36
C ARG A 464 -23.52 -17.06 -12.12
N ASN A 465 -22.24 -17.06 -11.74
CA ASN A 465 -21.76 -17.78 -10.54
C ASN A 465 -22.42 -17.29 -9.26
N LEU A 466 -22.78 -16.00 -9.15
CA LEU A 466 -23.51 -15.49 -7.97
C LEU A 466 -24.92 -16.07 -7.82
N ARG A 467 -25.52 -16.53 -8.92
CA ARG A 467 -26.84 -17.18 -8.92
C ARG A 467 -26.71 -18.69 -8.67
N GLU A 468 -25.75 -19.33 -9.34
CA GLU A 468 -25.55 -20.78 -9.28
C GLU A 468 -24.90 -21.22 -7.96
N HIS A 469 -23.97 -20.42 -7.44
CA HIS A 469 -23.19 -20.70 -6.23
C HIS A 469 -23.43 -19.59 -5.17
N PRO A 470 -24.50 -19.70 -4.35
CA PRO A 470 -24.88 -18.65 -3.40
C PRO A 470 -23.80 -18.37 -2.37
N GLU A 471 -23.00 -19.38 -2.03
CA GLU A 471 -21.89 -19.29 -1.09
C GLU A 471 -20.91 -18.18 -1.46
N LEU A 472 -20.69 -17.95 -2.75
CA LEU A 472 -19.86 -16.84 -3.22
C LEU A 472 -20.42 -15.48 -2.78
N ALA A 473 -21.73 -15.26 -2.92
CA ALA A 473 -22.38 -14.03 -2.46
C ALA A 473 -22.41 -13.92 -0.93
N GLU A 474 -22.56 -15.04 -0.22
CA GLU A 474 -22.49 -15.10 1.25
C GLU A 474 -21.09 -14.73 1.76
N LYS A 475 -20.03 -15.31 1.16
CA LYS A 475 -18.63 -14.98 1.45
C LYS A 475 -18.29 -13.54 1.13
N LEU A 476 -18.75 -13.01 -0.01
CA LEU A 476 -18.55 -11.60 -0.36
C LEU A 476 -19.29 -10.66 0.60
N ALA A 477 -20.47 -11.02 1.10
CA ALA A 477 -21.16 -10.24 2.13
C ALA A 477 -20.36 -10.20 3.44
N VAL A 478 -19.77 -11.31 3.88
CA VAL A 478 -18.86 -11.35 5.05
C VAL A 478 -17.64 -10.48 4.79
N PHE A 479 -16.96 -10.66 3.65
CA PHE A 479 -15.78 -9.88 3.27
C PHE A 479 -16.02 -8.36 3.29
N PHE A 480 -17.11 -7.89 2.65
CA PHE A 480 -17.43 -6.47 2.63
C PHE A 480 -17.91 -5.95 3.98
N CYS A 481 -18.55 -6.78 4.83
CA CYS A 481 -18.85 -6.39 6.20
C CYS A 481 -17.58 -6.17 7.02
N LEU A 482 -16.59 -7.05 6.89
CA LEU A 482 -15.27 -6.90 7.53
C LEU A 482 -14.49 -5.71 6.98
N THR A 483 -14.63 -5.42 5.67
CA THR A 483 -14.05 -4.22 5.03
C THR A 483 -14.65 -2.94 5.61
N VAL A 484 -15.98 -2.85 5.71
CA VAL A 484 -16.65 -1.69 6.30
C VAL A 484 -16.26 -1.56 7.77
N ARG A 485 -16.12 -2.67 8.47
CA ARG A 485 -15.67 -2.68 9.87
C ARG A 485 -14.23 -2.18 10.02
N HIS A 486 -13.31 -2.64 9.17
CA HIS A 486 -11.94 -2.15 9.09
C HIS A 486 -11.91 -0.63 8.87
N LEU A 487 -12.70 -0.12 7.93
CA LEU A 487 -12.79 1.32 7.67
C LEU A 487 -13.31 2.09 8.88
N GLN A 488 -14.36 1.60 9.53
CA GLN A 488 -14.95 2.23 10.69
C GLN A 488 -13.97 2.32 11.87
N ASP A 489 -13.17 1.27 12.07
CA ASP A 489 -12.25 1.17 13.21
C ASP A 489 -10.91 1.86 12.96
N THR A 490 -10.46 1.94 11.71
CA THR A 490 -9.10 2.45 11.37
C THR A 490 -9.09 3.75 10.57
N GLY A 491 -10.21 4.18 10.00
CA GLY A 491 -10.27 5.31 9.06
C GLY A 491 -9.58 5.05 7.72
N HIS A 492 -9.13 3.81 7.46
CA HIS A 492 -8.46 3.43 6.22
C HIS A 492 -9.33 2.45 5.43
N LEU A 493 -9.24 2.53 4.10
CA LEU A 493 -9.87 1.55 3.22
C LEU A 493 -8.79 0.67 2.58
N PRO A 494 -8.95 -0.66 2.59
CA PRO A 494 -8.08 -1.54 1.82
C PRO A 494 -8.16 -1.16 0.34
N ASP A 495 -7.07 -1.37 -0.42
CA ASP A 495 -7.09 -1.12 -1.87
C ASP A 495 -8.13 -2.01 -2.55
N LEU A 496 -9.31 -1.44 -2.80
CA LEU A 496 -10.40 -2.04 -3.55
C LEU A 496 -10.67 -1.22 -4.81
N ALA A 497 -9.62 -0.57 -5.32
CA ALA A 497 -9.69 0.19 -6.55
C ALA A 497 -10.04 -0.71 -7.74
N PRO A 498 -10.85 -0.20 -8.68
CA PRO A 498 -11.02 -0.87 -9.96
C PRO A 498 -9.74 -0.78 -10.77
N GLU A 499 -9.62 -1.71 -11.72
CA GLU A 499 -8.51 -1.77 -12.68
C GLU A 499 -8.47 -0.53 -13.60
N ALA A 500 -9.64 -0.08 -14.07
CA ALA A 500 -9.73 1.08 -14.96
C ALA A 500 -9.71 2.40 -14.18
N TRP A 501 -8.76 3.29 -14.51
CA TRP A 501 -8.66 4.65 -13.96
C TRP A 501 -9.99 5.43 -14.09
N ARG A 502 -10.68 5.27 -15.22
CA ARG A 502 -11.99 5.90 -15.49
C ARG A 502 -13.02 5.49 -14.44
N ASP A 503 -13.04 4.22 -14.09
CA ASP A 503 -14.00 3.68 -13.14
C ASP A 503 -13.71 4.18 -11.72
N ARG A 504 -12.43 4.35 -11.38
CA ARG A 504 -11.96 4.93 -10.12
C ARG A 504 -12.30 6.42 -10.01
N TRP A 505 -11.92 7.22 -11.00
CA TRP A 505 -11.93 8.69 -10.91
C TRP A 505 -13.19 9.35 -11.48
N LEU A 506 -13.77 8.83 -12.56
CA LEU A 506 -14.99 9.42 -13.13
C LEU A 506 -16.26 8.86 -12.48
N LEU A 507 -16.31 7.53 -12.32
CA LEU A 507 -17.50 6.85 -11.84
C LEU A 507 -17.52 6.72 -10.31
N GLY A 508 -16.36 6.87 -9.67
CA GLY A 508 -16.21 6.66 -8.24
C GLY A 508 -16.61 5.26 -7.83
N LEU A 509 -16.31 4.26 -8.65
CA LEU A 509 -16.54 2.85 -8.31
C LEU A 509 -15.37 2.37 -7.46
N TRP A 510 -15.70 1.70 -6.37
CA TRP A 510 -14.74 1.15 -5.43
C TRP A 510 -15.39 -0.01 -4.68
N GLY A 511 -14.63 -1.07 -4.38
CA GLY A 511 -15.18 -2.25 -3.73
C GLY A 511 -15.63 -3.33 -4.71
N ASP A 512 -16.86 -3.25 -5.20
CA ASP A 512 -17.53 -4.35 -5.92
C ASP A 512 -17.02 -4.63 -7.35
N CYS A 513 -15.96 -3.92 -7.75
CA CYS A 513 -15.21 -4.11 -8.99
C CYS A 513 -13.68 -4.06 -8.75
N ALA A 514 -13.23 -4.41 -7.54
CA ALA A 514 -11.83 -4.40 -7.16
C ALA A 514 -10.99 -5.39 -7.98
N ARG A 515 -9.78 -4.98 -8.37
CA ARG A 515 -8.79 -5.89 -8.99
C ARG A 515 -8.11 -6.81 -7.99
N THR A 516 -8.06 -6.39 -6.73
CA THR A 516 -7.34 -7.03 -5.62
C THR A 516 -8.12 -8.15 -4.95
N VAL A 517 -9.40 -8.35 -5.30
CA VAL A 517 -10.22 -9.43 -4.76
C VAL A 517 -10.44 -10.48 -5.84
N ARG A 518 -9.94 -11.69 -5.62
CA ARG A 518 -10.06 -12.83 -6.51
C ARG A 518 -11.10 -13.81 -5.98
N CYS A 519 -11.93 -14.31 -6.87
CA CYS A 519 -12.96 -15.30 -6.62
C CYS A 519 -12.65 -16.54 -7.45
N ARG A 520 -12.71 -17.73 -6.83
CA ARG A 520 -12.46 -18.99 -7.53
C ARG A 520 -13.48 -20.04 -7.14
N LEU A 521 -13.81 -20.90 -8.10
CA LEU A 521 -14.73 -22.01 -7.92
C LEU A 521 -14.01 -23.32 -8.25
N TYR A 522 -14.16 -24.29 -7.37
CA TYR A 522 -13.63 -25.63 -7.52
C TYR A 522 -14.78 -26.62 -7.56
N GLU A 523 -14.80 -27.49 -8.55
CA GLU A 523 -15.77 -28.57 -8.65
C GLU A 523 -15.11 -29.89 -8.29
N ASN A 524 -15.74 -30.67 -7.40
CA ASN A 524 -15.41 -32.07 -7.21
C ASN A 524 -16.31 -32.92 -8.12
N PRO A 525 -15.79 -33.47 -9.24
CA PRO A 525 -16.62 -34.20 -10.21
C PRO A 525 -17.28 -35.45 -9.63
N SER A 526 -16.67 -36.05 -8.60
CA SER A 526 -17.18 -37.27 -7.95
C SER A 526 -18.35 -36.99 -7.01
N LEU A 527 -18.42 -35.78 -6.42
CA LEU A 527 -19.45 -35.39 -5.46
C LEU A 527 -20.48 -34.40 -6.02
N GLY A 528 -20.19 -33.78 -7.19
CA GLY A 528 -20.99 -32.69 -7.75
C GLY A 528 -21.00 -31.42 -6.88
N ALA A 529 -20.15 -31.37 -5.84
CA ALA A 529 -20.06 -30.26 -4.91
C ALA A 529 -19.12 -29.18 -5.47
N VAL A 530 -19.52 -27.92 -5.31
CA VAL A 530 -18.71 -26.76 -5.72
C VAL A 530 -18.26 -26.00 -4.48
N ARG A 531 -16.95 -25.88 -4.31
CA ARG A 531 -16.30 -25.09 -3.28
C ARG A 531 -15.96 -23.71 -3.84
N THR A 532 -16.36 -22.67 -3.13
CA THR A 532 -16.10 -21.28 -3.53
C THR A 532 -15.01 -20.68 -2.66
N GLU A 533 -14.19 -19.77 -3.20
CA GLU A 533 -13.17 -19.06 -2.44
C GLU A 533 -13.11 -17.58 -2.82
N VAL A 534 -12.81 -16.74 -1.82
CA VAL A 534 -12.63 -15.30 -1.96
C VAL A 534 -11.33 -14.92 -1.26
N ARG A 535 -10.40 -14.31 -1.98
CA ARG A 535 -9.10 -13.88 -1.43
C ARG A 535 -8.79 -12.43 -1.81
N PHE A 536 -8.20 -11.70 -0.89
CA PHE A 536 -7.81 -10.31 -1.01
C PHE A 536 -6.28 -10.15 -1.02
N PHE A 537 -5.79 -9.62 -2.13
CA PHE A 537 -4.39 -9.34 -2.43
C PHE A 537 -4.19 -7.81 -2.41
N GLY A 538 -4.35 -7.23 -1.24
CA GLY A 538 -4.22 -5.78 -1.06
C GLY A 538 -2.86 -5.25 -1.46
N GLN A 539 -2.84 -4.01 -1.93
CA GLN A 539 -1.64 -3.33 -2.40
C GLN A 539 -1.16 -2.28 -1.41
N ASP A 540 -2.06 -1.36 -1.06
CA ASP A 540 -1.84 -0.26 -0.16
C ASP A 540 -3.18 0.11 0.49
N GLN A 541 -3.15 0.91 1.55
CA GLN A 541 -4.37 1.49 2.12
C GLN A 541 -4.50 2.94 1.72
N THR A 542 -5.74 3.35 1.45
CA THR A 542 -6.08 4.76 1.26
C THR A 542 -6.78 5.26 2.52
N ARG A 543 -6.26 6.32 3.14
CA ARG A 543 -6.97 7.01 4.23
C ARG A 543 -8.28 7.57 3.68
N ALA A 544 -9.39 7.23 4.31
CA ALA A 544 -10.67 7.83 3.96
C ALA A 544 -10.70 9.26 4.51
N VAL A 545 -10.86 10.23 3.63
CA VAL A 545 -11.03 11.63 4.03
C VAL A 545 -12.40 11.77 4.68
N SER A 546 -12.45 12.17 5.94
CA SER A 546 -13.74 12.47 6.60
C SER A 546 -14.28 13.81 6.10
N SER A 547 -15.60 13.95 5.99
CA SER A 547 -16.25 15.23 5.62
C SER A 547 -16.01 16.32 6.66
N GLU A 548 -15.62 15.96 7.88
CA GLU A 548 -15.34 16.88 9.00
C GLU A 548 -13.86 17.33 9.04
N GLU A 549 -12.95 16.65 8.33
CA GLU A 549 -11.56 17.07 8.11
C GLU A 549 -11.41 18.05 6.94
N GLU A 550 -12.51 18.54 6.35
CA GLU A 550 -12.46 19.82 5.65
C GLU A 550 -12.03 20.87 6.67
N TYR A 551 -10.80 21.40 6.62
CA TYR A 551 -10.48 22.83 6.79
C TYR A 551 -8.97 23.10 6.88
N GLY A 552 -8.47 23.95 5.96
CA GLY A 552 -7.37 24.88 6.22
C GLY A 552 -6.09 24.71 5.40
N GLY A 553 -6.02 25.21 4.15
CA GLY A 553 -4.72 25.42 3.47
C GLY A 553 -4.77 25.51 1.95
N GLY A 554 -3.66 25.81 1.26
CA GLY A 554 -3.58 25.72 -0.23
C GLY A 554 -3.76 24.29 -0.75
N GLU A 555 -3.44 23.32 0.11
CA GLU A 555 -3.76 21.91 -0.03
C GLU A 555 -5.28 21.65 -0.12
N GLU A 556 -6.11 22.54 0.40
CA GLU A 556 -7.57 22.46 0.34
C GLU A 556 -8.10 22.55 -1.09
N LEU A 557 -7.48 23.31 -2.00
CA LEU A 557 -7.94 23.36 -3.39
C LEU A 557 -7.62 22.05 -4.12
N LEU A 558 -6.39 21.55 -3.99
CA LEU A 558 -5.97 20.30 -4.62
C LEU A 558 -6.68 19.10 -4.00
N ARG A 559 -6.81 19.04 -2.66
CA ARG A 559 -7.58 18.02 -1.94
C ARG A 559 -9.07 18.16 -2.15
N ARG A 560 -9.65 19.35 -2.37
CA ARG A 560 -11.07 19.50 -2.78
C ARG A 560 -11.30 19.08 -4.22
N VAL A 561 -10.34 19.33 -5.11
CA VAL A 561 -10.37 18.80 -6.49
C VAL A 561 -10.25 17.28 -6.43
N ILE A 562 -9.25 16.75 -5.74
CA ILE A 562 -9.06 15.31 -5.52
C ILE A 562 -10.25 14.70 -4.78
N ALA A 563 -10.85 15.32 -3.78
CA ALA A 563 -12.02 14.80 -3.04
C ALA A 563 -13.32 14.90 -3.85
N ARG A 564 -13.47 15.91 -4.73
CA ARG A 564 -14.56 15.94 -5.72
C ARG A 564 -14.41 14.85 -6.78
N ILE A 565 -13.18 14.48 -7.11
CA ILE A 565 -12.86 13.42 -8.09
C ILE A 565 -12.80 12.04 -7.40
N GLN A 566 -12.44 11.96 -6.12
CA GLN A 566 -12.32 10.71 -5.39
C GLN A 566 -13.72 10.14 -5.10
N PRO A 567 -13.88 8.81 -5.16
CA PRO A 567 -15.04 8.15 -4.62
C PRO A 567 -15.18 8.45 -3.12
N ASP A 568 -16.40 8.71 -2.62
CA ASP A 568 -16.68 8.56 -1.19
C ASP A 568 -16.43 7.09 -0.83
N ALA A 569 -15.27 6.85 -0.25
CA ALA A 569 -14.70 5.53 0.00
C ALA A 569 -15.62 4.70 0.92
N ARG A 570 -16.25 5.38 1.90
CA ARG A 570 -17.17 4.78 2.87
C ARG A 570 -18.47 4.37 2.22
N GLU A 571 -19.09 5.29 1.50
CA GLU A 571 -20.36 5.00 0.81
C GLU A 571 -20.20 3.84 -0.18
N ASN A 572 -19.07 3.75 -0.87
CA ASN A 572 -18.80 2.67 -1.80
C ASN A 572 -18.60 1.31 -1.12
N ALA A 573 -17.93 1.26 0.01
CA ALA A 573 -17.80 0.03 0.79
C ALA A 573 -19.19 -0.47 1.27
N GLU A 574 -20.05 0.44 1.76
CA GLU A 574 -21.42 0.13 2.16
C GLU A 574 -22.29 -0.34 0.97
N ARG A 575 -22.14 0.28 -0.20
CA ARG A 575 -22.82 -0.12 -1.44
C ARG A 575 -22.36 -1.50 -1.93
N ALA A 576 -21.06 -1.78 -1.87
CA ALA A 576 -20.52 -3.08 -2.22
C ALA A 576 -21.10 -4.19 -1.33
N LEU A 577 -21.16 -3.97 0.00
CA LEU A 577 -21.85 -4.86 0.93
C LEU A 577 -23.32 -5.05 0.56
N SER A 578 -24.04 -3.96 0.31
CA SER A 578 -25.47 -3.99 -0.06
C SER A 578 -25.75 -4.80 -1.32
N LYS A 579 -24.88 -4.70 -2.34
CA LYS A 579 -25.03 -5.45 -3.60
C LYS A 579 -25.14 -6.95 -3.36
N PHE A 580 -24.26 -7.52 -2.53
CA PHE A 580 -24.28 -8.96 -2.27
C PHE A 580 -25.45 -9.36 -1.35
N LEU A 581 -25.82 -8.52 -0.39
CA LEU A 581 -27.03 -8.73 0.41
C LEU A 581 -28.31 -8.69 -0.44
N MET A 582 -28.35 -7.83 -1.46
CA MET A 582 -29.45 -7.77 -2.44
C MET A 582 -29.54 -9.04 -3.28
N VAL A 583 -28.42 -9.58 -3.76
CA VAL A 583 -28.40 -10.86 -4.48
C VAL A 583 -29.00 -11.98 -3.60
N LEU A 584 -28.61 -12.05 -2.33
CA LEU A 584 -29.12 -13.04 -1.38
C LEU A 584 -30.61 -12.82 -1.05
N ALA A 585 -31.04 -11.57 -0.92
CA ALA A 585 -32.43 -11.21 -0.65
C ALA A 585 -33.36 -11.52 -1.85
N GLU A 586 -32.91 -11.30 -3.09
CA GLU A 586 -33.65 -11.62 -4.31
C GLU A 586 -33.90 -13.13 -4.43
N ARG A 587 -32.91 -13.97 -4.07
CA ARG A 587 -33.05 -15.43 -4.09
C ARG A 587 -34.12 -15.95 -3.12
N ARG A 588 -34.33 -15.28 -1.98
CA ARG A 588 -35.36 -15.67 -0.99
C ARG A 588 -36.77 -15.29 -1.43
N ARG A 589 -36.92 -14.36 -2.37
CA ARG A 589 -38.23 -14.02 -2.93
C ARG A 589 -38.60 -15.13 -3.93
N LYS A 590 -39.73 -15.82 -3.68
CA LYS A 590 -40.30 -16.75 -4.68
C LYS A 590 -40.49 -15.99 -6.01
N PRO A 591 -39.96 -16.48 -7.14
CA PRO A 591 -40.06 -15.76 -8.40
C PRO A 591 -41.53 -15.72 -8.84
N LYS A 592 -42.13 -14.52 -8.93
CA LYS A 592 -43.38 -14.34 -9.69
C LYS A 592 -43.02 -14.39 -11.18
N ALA A 593 -43.34 -15.51 -11.81
CA ALA A 593 -42.68 -16.03 -13.01
C ALA A 593 -42.85 -15.26 -14.33
N SER A 594 -43.74 -14.27 -14.50
CA SER A 594 -44.03 -13.74 -15.86
C SER A 594 -43.62 -12.29 -16.15
N ARG A 595 -43.50 -11.40 -15.13
CA ARG A 595 -43.14 -9.99 -15.37
C ARG A 595 -41.64 -9.67 -15.24
N LEU A 596 -40.87 -10.54 -14.58
CA LEU A 596 -39.44 -10.34 -14.31
C LEU A 596 -38.52 -10.67 -15.50
N LYS A 597 -38.90 -11.60 -16.38
CA LYS A 597 -38.13 -11.91 -17.60
C LYS A 597 -38.13 -10.73 -18.58
N LEU A 598 -39.30 -10.11 -18.77
CA LEU A 598 -39.43 -8.91 -19.62
C LEU A 598 -38.69 -7.73 -18.99
N ALA A 599 -38.87 -7.46 -17.69
CA ALA A 599 -38.16 -6.40 -16.99
C ALA A 599 -36.64 -6.59 -16.96
N GLY A 600 -36.15 -7.84 -16.89
CA GLY A 600 -34.73 -8.17 -16.97
C GLY A 600 -34.12 -7.88 -18.35
N GLN A 601 -34.81 -8.25 -19.42
CA GLN A 601 -34.40 -7.93 -20.80
C GLN A 601 -34.51 -6.43 -21.11
N THR A 602 -35.55 -5.75 -20.63
CA THR A 602 -35.67 -4.29 -20.78
C THR A 602 -34.61 -3.57 -19.94
N LEU A 603 -34.24 -4.07 -18.76
CA LEU A 603 -33.13 -3.54 -17.96
C LEU A 603 -31.75 -3.79 -18.58
N GLU A 604 -31.55 -4.91 -19.30
CA GLU A 604 -30.32 -5.17 -20.05
C GLU A 604 -30.19 -4.23 -21.27
N VAL A 605 -31.28 -4.04 -22.02
CA VAL A 605 -31.33 -3.07 -23.13
C VAL A 605 -31.18 -1.63 -22.61
N PHE A 606 -31.83 -1.28 -21.50
CA PHE A 606 -31.69 0.04 -20.87
C PHE A 606 -30.31 0.21 -20.23
N ARG A 607 -29.69 -0.85 -19.70
CA ARG A 607 -28.29 -0.85 -19.25
C ARG A 607 -27.35 -0.59 -20.40
N GLU A 608 -27.52 -1.27 -21.53
CA GLU A 608 -26.64 -1.11 -22.69
C GLU A 608 -26.84 0.26 -23.35
N THR A 609 -28.08 0.75 -23.41
CA THR A 609 -28.42 2.09 -23.92
C THR A 609 -27.94 3.18 -22.97
N ALA A 610 -28.11 3.02 -21.65
CA ALA A 610 -27.56 3.93 -20.65
C ALA A 610 -26.04 3.86 -20.60
N ARG A 611 -25.41 2.70 -20.80
CA ARG A 611 -23.95 2.53 -20.89
C ARG A 611 -23.39 3.20 -22.14
N THR A 612 -24.13 3.21 -23.24
CA THR A 612 -23.76 3.89 -24.49
C THR A 612 -23.98 5.41 -24.40
N GLY A 613 -25.12 5.84 -23.83
CA GLY A 613 -25.43 7.26 -23.58
C GLY A 613 -24.59 7.90 -22.47
N LEU A 614 -24.27 7.16 -21.40
CA LEU A 614 -23.30 7.57 -20.37
C LEU A 614 -21.88 7.54 -20.91
N ARG A 615 -21.50 6.63 -21.82
CA ARG A 615 -20.21 6.74 -22.52
C ARG A 615 -20.13 8.06 -23.29
N GLY A 616 -21.21 8.49 -23.95
CA GLY A 616 -21.29 9.81 -24.59
C GLY A 616 -21.16 10.97 -23.59
N ALA A 617 -21.99 10.99 -22.53
CA ALA A 617 -21.97 12.06 -21.53
C ALA A 617 -20.71 12.06 -20.63
N LEU A 618 -20.04 10.91 -20.46
CA LEU A 618 -18.76 10.79 -19.75
C LEU A 618 -17.59 11.10 -20.65
N VAL A 619 -17.71 10.98 -21.98
CA VAL A 619 -16.78 11.61 -22.91
C VAL A 619 -16.87 13.12 -22.72
N ASP A 620 -18.07 13.72 -22.67
CA ASP A 620 -18.21 15.16 -22.38
C ASP A 620 -17.69 15.57 -20.99
N ALA A 621 -17.86 14.74 -19.95
CA ALA A 621 -17.31 15.00 -18.62
C ALA A 621 -15.79 14.77 -18.56
N ALA A 622 -15.26 13.79 -19.30
CA ALA A 622 -13.83 13.61 -19.49
C ALA A 622 -13.24 14.77 -20.29
N THR A 623 -13.95 15.30 -21.30
CA THR A 623 -13.60 16.52 -22.03
C THR A 623 -13.69 17.75 -21.12
N THR A 624 -14.59 17.78 -20.14
CA THR A 624 -14.67 18.86 -19.13
C THR A 624 -13.54 18.79 -18.11
N ILE A 625 -13.15 17.57 -17.69
CA ILE A 625 -11.98 17.35 -16.84
C ILE A 625 -10.70 17.59 -17.61
N GLU A 626 -10.61 17.16 -18.88
CA GLU A 626 -9.57 17.57 -19.83
C GLU A 626 -9.56 19.08 -19.98
N LEU A 627 -10.71 19.78 -20.02
CA LEU A 627 -10.75 21.25 -20.07
C LEU A 627 -10.25 21.90 -18.78
N VAL A 628 -10.52 21.31 -17.61
CA VAL A 628 -10.05 21.81 -16.31
C VAL A 628 -8.56 21.49 -16.13
N VAL A 629 -8.12 20.32 -16.57
CA VAL A 629 -6.71 19.90 -16.61
C VAL A 629 -5.97 20.73 -17.64
N ASP A 630 -6.54 21.01 -18.81
CA ASP A 630 -6.02 21.87 -19.87
C ASP A 630 -6.00 23.32 -19.42
N GLN A 631 -6.98 23.82 -18.65
CA GLN A 631 -6.91 25.15 -18.03
C GLN A 631 -5.85 25.22 -16.93
N SER A 632 -5.65 24.13 -16.19
CA SER A 632 -4.59 24.00 -15.18
C SER A 632 -3.21 23.86 -15.83
N ILE A 633 -3.14 23.17 -16.97
CA ILE A 633 -1.98 23.02 -17.84
C ILE A 633 -1.73 24.34 -18.57
N ASP A 634 -2.74 25.12 -18.96
CA ASP A 634 -2.62 26.45 -19.56
C ASP A 634 -2.12 27.45 -18.53
N ALA A 635 -2.56 27.35 -17.27
CA ALA A 635 -2.00 28.10 -16.16
C ALA A 635 -0.54 27.68 -15.88
N ALA A 636 -0.25 26.38 -15.89
CA ALA A 636 1.12 25.86 -15.77
C ALA A 636 1.99 26.23 -16.98
N GLN A 637 1.45 26.28 -18.19
CA GLN A 637 2.09 26.70 -19.43
C GLN A 637 2.30 28.21 -19.46
N TYR A 638 1.40 29.01 -18.87
CA TYR A 638 1.60 30.43 -18.67
C TYR A 638 2.76 30.69 -17.70
N VAL A 639 2.84 29.88 -16.64
CA VAL A 639 3.95 29.89 -15.68
C VAL A 639 5.26 29.38 -16.31
N LEU A 640 5.22 28.31 -17.11
CA LEU A 640 6.36 27.75 -17.83
C LEU A 640 6.83 28.64 -18.98
N LYS A 641 5.94 29.33 -19.71
CA LYS A 641 6.30 30.40 -20.66
C LYS A 641 6.92 31.60 -19.94
N GLY A 642 6.50 31.87 -18.71
CA GLY A 642 7.17 32.80 -17.80
C GLY A 642 8.60 32.36 -17.48
N ALA A 643 8.80 31.07 -17.21
CA ALA A 643 10.11 30.46 -16.99
C ALA A 643 10.99 30.46 -18.27
N GLU A 644 10.44 30.15 -19.44
CA GLU A 644 11.13 30.24 -20.73
C GLU A 644 11.58 31.68 -21.04
N ARG A 645 10.78 32.70 -20.72
CA ARG A 645 11.17 34.12 -20.85
C ARG A 645 12.27 34.54 -19.87
N LEU A 646 12.34 33.92 -18.69
CA LEU A 646 13.41 34.13 -17.72
C LEU A 646 14.71 33.44 -18.14
N VAL A 647 14.62 32.27 -18.78
CA VAL A 647 15.76 31.52 -19.32
C VAL A 647 16.29 32.12 -20.62
N GLY A 648 15.40 32.61 -21.51
CA GLY A 648 15.76 33.26 -22.78
C GLY A 648 16.38 34.66 -22.65
N ARG A 649 16.46 35.24 -21.44
CA ARG A 649 17.12 36.54 -21.17
C ARG A 649 18.61 36.43 -20.82
N LYS A 650 19.19 35.22 -20.83
CA LYS A 650 20.62 34.98 -20.61
C LYS A 650 21.33 34.37 -21.84
N ASN A 651 20.97 34.83 -23.03
CA ASN A 651 21.84 34.75 -24.22
C ASN A 651 22.23 36.15 -24.65
#